data_AF-A0A954XVV9-F1
#
_entry.id   AF-A0A954XVV9-F1
#
_cell.length_a   1.000
_cell.length_b   1.000
_cell.length_c   1.000
_cell.angle_alpha   90.00
_cell.angle_beta   90.00
_cell.angle_gamma   90.00
#
_symmetry.space_group_name_H-M   'P 1'
#
loop_
_entity.id
_entity.type
_entity.pdbx_description
1 polymer ?
#
loop_
_entity_poly.entity_id
_entity_poly.type
_entity_poly.pdbx_seq_one_letter_code
_entity_poly.pdbx_strand_id
1 'polypeptide(L)'
;MDYLHFPLPIFAQIPLLTENQIASIPSRPVFALLTSAQREALTVGQIRSLNVARVGLALLNPTQRTLVTTDQVKSLGSIDFALLTPSQVTLLTPQQFAAAENVGHIRGLSNEAQDQLSSAQVLSLPLDIYEQFVGGFFDAEKLAKFTPAKDYGVAEDGLTNNPHAINAWNQVLSLVPSDQATHVALASGDWSNPQIWSGGQIPTAGARVFIPQGLQLTLSSVLTTALDTVRIDGSLSFNPNVDTQLIADTIVVNTSGALHVGSETTPVAQNRTARVVFTTGDPIDTTWDPNLLSRGLISRGEVRLYGAETTSFVGLSVPVQAGDTKLTLAEVPANWQVGDRLMLTGSRFWQDDFGAEEVTIRAISGTTIIVDPLQYEHAPPAGYGLQTHVANMERNVRIIADDVNAPAERRPHVMFMQNPNVEVVNVGVYGLGRTNKLEPLNAPVVVDGVLQPGTGTNPPARYPIHFHHTGVDPDSTPGLVRGVVVDGSPGWGFVIHQSYAIVEDSVAFNATGAAFTGEDGNEIGAFLRNLAISTHGSVEDPRSRTDIGDFGFSGHGFWLQGPTIEMEGNISAGSDDSGFAIFTSSAKAAYAAEDVGPAGWAGEARIVPVGAVPVATFANNTAYAARQGLEVWFLTGGWRDLAPSVITNFTYWGSRLSAIFVHYSKNVVIDGGLLIGTGQPDVPGIGVNYRTRDMTFKSVTIHDFSEGIIVPHNGKSIIENGDFRTLSAIIVLAAFTPNRSVEIVGNPTFASPAGAWATGLPRYLVELDGTSSFIHQTEYAIVSSDRITMNTSSTGLVQLFYPQQDANYIPFPAADAGGYVRDEWLNLTNAQLWQDFGVALAGQVTPANAVTQPGIKGSVFDLG
;
A
#
# COMPACT_ATOMS: atom_id res chain seq x y z
N MET A 1 45.68 6.17 -7.24
CA MET A 1 46.92 6.10 -6.44
C MET A 1 46.78 4.91 -5.51
N ASP A 2 47.80 4.07 -5.44
CA ASP A 2 47.76 2.78 -4.76
C ASP A 2 47.92 2.96 -3.24
N TYR A 3 46.90 2.59 -2.45
CA TYR A 3 46.89 2.75 -0.98
C TYR A 3 47.88 1.80 -0.27
N LEU A 4 48.49 0.86 -1.00
CA LEU A 4 49.37 -0.19 -0.47
C LEU A 4 50.81 0.25 -0.15
N HIS A 5 51.18 1.52 -0.41
CA HIS A 5 52.56 2.01 -0.25
C HIS A 5 52.78 3.08 0.85
N PHE A 6 51.78 3.43 1.65
CA PHE A 6 51.98 4.27 2.83
C PHE A 6 52.48 3.43 4.02
N PRO A 7 53.56 3.84 4.72
CA PRO A 7 53.94 3.17 5.96
C PRO A 7 52.81 3.31 6.98
N LEU A 8 52.31 2.18 7.46
CA LEU A 8 51.26 2.15 8.48
C LEU A 8 51.72 2.95 9.72
N PRO A 9 50.86 3.80 10.29
CA PRO A 9 51.23 4.63 11.44
C PRO A 9 51.75 3.76 12.58
N ILE A 10 52.85 4.13 13.22
CA ILE A 10 53.33 3.41 14.42
C ILE A 10 52.35 3.64 15.58
N PHE A 11 52.28 2.75 16.57
CA PHE A 11 51.29 2.77 17.65
C PHE A 11 51.06 4.17 18.28
N ALA A 12 52.14 4.94 18.49
CA ALA A 12 52.09 6.29 19.07
C ALA A 12 51.42 7.36 18.17
N GLN A 13 51.22 7.10 16.88
CA GLN A 13 50.65 8.04 15.92
C GLN A 13 49.13 7.91 15.74
N ILE A 14 48.52 6.81 16.19
CA ILE A 14 47.07 6.59 16.04
C ILE A 14 46.24 7.73 16.66
N PRO A 15 46.53 8.19 17.90
CA PRO A 15 45.73 9.27 18.51
C PRO A 15 45.89 10.62 17.80
N LEU A 16 46.88 10.76 16.90
CA LEU A 16 47.16 12.00 16.17
C LEU A 16 46.44 12.08 14.81
N LEU A 17 45.79 11.00 14.37
CA LEU A 17 44.97 11.03 13.15
C LEU A 17 43.76 11.94 13.36
N THR A 18 43.44 12.77 12.37
CA THR A 18 42.24 13.62 12.43
C THR A 18 40.96 12.79 12.24
N GLU A 19 39.84 13.28 12.74
CA GLU A 19 38.52 12.69 12.54
C GLU A 19 38.18 12.50 11.05
N ASN A 20 38.51 13.48 10.20
CA ASN A 20 38.34 13.39 8.75
C ASN A 20 39.18 12.26 8.12
N GLN A 21 40.41 12.05 8.59
CA GLN A 21 41.24 10.95 8.10
C GLN A 21 40.66 9.59 8.50
N ILE A 22 40.11 9.47 9.70
CA ILE A 22 39.43 8.25 10.15
C ILE A 22 38.13 8.01 9.36
N ALA A 23 37.32 9.05 9.14
CA ALA A 23 36.10 8.98 8.33
C ALA A 23 36.36 8.55 6.87
N SER A 24 37.55 8.87 6.35
CA SER A 24 37.93 8.56 4.96
C SER A 24 38.33 7.10 4.70
N ILE A 25 38.38 6.24 5.72
CA ILE A 25 38.75 4.83 5.56
C ILE A 25 37.71 4.13 4.67
N PRO A 26 38.12 3.59 3.50
CA PRO A 26 37.18 3.26 2.44
C PRO A 26 36.46 1.92 2.65
N SER A 27 37.04 0.99 3.42
CA SER A 27 36.49 -0.36 3.58
C SER A 27 37.07 -1.10 4.79
N ARG A 28 36.36 -2.15 5.23
CA ARG A 28 36.81 -3.05 6.31
C ARG A 28 38.23 -3.64 6.11
N PRO A 29 38.62 -4.12 4.91
CA PRO A 29 39.99 -4.63 4.69
C PRO A 29 41.07 -3.56 4.92
N VAL A 30 40.80 -2.30 4.54
CA VAL A 30 41.76 -1.20 4.77
C VAL A 30 41.85 -0.87 6.27
N PHE A 31 40.73 -0.89 7.00
CA PHE A 31 40.73 -0.72 8.45
C PHE A 31 41.46 -1.86 9.19
N ALA A 32 41.42 -3.07 8.62
CA ALA A 32 42.11 -4.24 9.15
C ALA A 32 43.64 -4.16 9.07
N LEU A 33 44.21 -3.26 8.25
CA LEU A 33 45.65 -3.03 8.16
C LEU A 33 46.25 -2.47 9.46
N LEU A 34 45.44 -1.79 10.28
CA LEU A 34 45.84 -1.46 11.64
C LEU A 34 45.93 -2.74 12.49
N THR A 35 46.90 -2.82 13.39
CA THR A 35 46.93 -3.89 14.40
C THR A 35 45.76 -3.73 15.39
N SER A 36 45.43 -4.79 16.13
CA SER A 36 44.41 -4.71 17.19
C SER A 36 44.74 -3.66 18.24
N ALA A 37 46.00 -3.58 18.67
CA ALA A 37 46.49 -2.57 19.61
C ALA A 37 46.35 -1.15 19.04
N GLN A 38 46.65 -0.96 17.75
CA GLN A 38 46.45 0.33 17.10
C GLN A 38 44.97 0.72 17.03
N ARG A 39 44.06 -0.21 16.68
CA ARG A 39 42.63 0.10 16.71
C ARG A 39 42.16 0.42 18.12
N GLU A 40 42.64 -0.28 19.14
CA GLU A 40 42.31 0.00 20.55
C GLU A 40 42.76 1.40 21.00
N ALA A 41 43.82 1.95 20.41
CA ALA A 41 44.34 3.29 20.71
C ALA A 41 43.53 4.44 20.07
N LEU A 42 42.47 4.16 19.29
CA LEU A 42 41.60 5.20 18.73
C LEU A 42 40.89 5.99 19.82
N THR A 43 40.84 7.31 19.66
CA THR A 43 40.17 8.22 20.59
C THR A 43 38.65 8.17 20.41
N VAL A 44 37.89 8.69 21.39
CA VAL A 44 36.42 8.77 21.33
C VAL A 44 35.95 9.55 20.09
N GLY A 45 36.57 10.70 19.78
CA GLY A 45 36.22 11.52 18.61
C GLY A 45 36.47 10.79 17.29
N GLN A 46 37.57 10.04 17.21
CA GLN A 46 37.89 9.19 16.05
C GLN A 46 36.88 8.05 15.87
N ILE A 47 36.48 7.37 16.95
CA ILE A 47 35.45 6.32 16.89
C ILE A 47 34.10 6.89 16.41
N ARG A 48 33.70 8.06 16.91
CA ARG A 48 32.45 8.74 16.50
C ARG A 48 32.46 9.25 15.06
N SER A 49 33.65 9.38 14.46
CA SER A 49 33.83 9.81 13.07
C SER A 49 34.02 8.64 12.10
N LEU A 50 34.11 7.40 12.61
CA LEU A 50 34.33 6.21 11.79
C LEU A 50 33.09 5.91 10.92
N ASN A 51 33.29 5.65 9.64
CA ASN A 51 32.20 5.23 8.75
C ASN A 51 31.87 3.74 8.94
N VAL A 52 31.09 3.42 9.98
CA VAL A 52 30.79 2.04 10.36
C VAL A 52 29.97 1.28 9.32
N ALA A 53 29.20 1.95 8.47
CA ALA A 53 28.51 1.33 7.33
C ALA A 53 29.49 0.64 6.35
N ARG A 54 30.72 1.15 6.24
CA ARG A 54 31.75 0.60 5.34
C ARG A 54 32.71 -0.37 6.02
N VAL A 55 33.02 -0.14 7.29
CA VAL A 55 34.05 -0.92 8.01
C VAL A 55 33.48 -1.98 8.95
N GLY A 56 32.20 -1.91 9.29
CA GLY A 56 31.51 -2.77 10.26
C GLY A 56 32.00 -2.59 11.70
N LEU A 57 31.35 -3.30 12.64
CA LEU A 57 31.70 -3.24 14.06
C LEU A 57 32.69 -4.33 14.49
N ALA A 58 32.87 -5.37 13.67
CA ALA A 58 33.63 -6.57 14.02
C ALA A 58 35.12 -6.34 14.34
N LEU A 59 35.69 -5.20 13.94
CA LEU A 59 37.09 -4.85 14.22
C LEU A 59 37.28 -3.93 15.44
N LEU A 60 36.18 -3.52 16.09
CA LEU A 60 36.17 -2.75 17.33
C LEU A 60 36.00 -3.65 18.55
N ASN A 61 36.65 -3.30 19.66
CA ASN A 61 36.46 -4.04 20.91
C ASN A 61 35.10 -3.68 21.57
N PRO A 62 34.62 -4.46 22.56
CA PRO A 62 33.34 -4.19 23.23
C PRO A 62 33.22 -2.76 23.79
N THR A 63 34.29 -2.22 24.38
CA THR A 63 34.30 -0.85 24.93
C THR A 63 34.14 0.21 23.85
N GLN A 64 34.80 0.04 22.70
CA GLN A 64 34.68 0.98 21.58
C GLN A 64 33.30 0.93 20.93
N ARG A 65 32.67 -0.24 20.89
CA ARG A 65 31.31 -0.39 20.37
C ARG A 65 30.28 0.39 21.17
N THR A 66 30.48 0.65 22.47
CA THR A 66 29.55 1.50 23.24
C THR A 66 29.67 2.99 22.93
N LEU A 67 30.71 3.41 22.19
CA LEU A 67 30.98 4.81 21.86
C LEU A 67 30.39 5.27 20.53
N VAL A 68 29.88 4.36 19.70
CA VAL A 68 29.27 4.69 18.41
C VAL A 68 27.97 5.46 18.61
N THR A 69 27.68 6.41 17.72
CA THR A 69 26.50 7.27 17.79
C THR A 69 25.25 6.56 17.29
N THR A 70 24.08 7.14 17.58
CA THR A 70 22.79 6.68 17.04
C THR A 70 22.79 6.61 15.51
N ASP A 71 23.35 7.63 14.84
CA ASP A 71 23.40 7.67 13.37
C ASP A 71 24.32 6.59 12.81
N GLN A 72 25.45 6.32 13.50
CA GLN A 72 26.33 5.20 13.14
C GLN A 72 25.58 3.87 13.25
N VAL A 73 24.80 3.62 14.31
CA VAL A 73 23.99 2.40 14.46
C VAL A 73 22.93 2.27 13.34
N LYS A 74 22.24 3.36 13.00
CA LYS A 74 21.24 3.40 11.92
C LYS A 74 21.84 3.18 10.52
N SER A 75 23.15 3.29 10.38
CA SER A 75 23.87 3.06 9.11
C SER A 75 24.36 1.62 8.91
N LEU A 76 24.24 0.76 9.93
CA LEU A 76 24.73 -0.62 9.88
C LEU A 76 23.83 -1.54 9.06
N GLY A 77 24.45 -2.52 8.40
CA GLY A 77 23.76 -3.66 7.81
C GLY A 77 23.45 -4.76 8.84
N SER A 78 22.57 -5.69 8.48
CA SER A 78 22.10 -6.74 9.40
C SER A 78 23.20 -7.65 9.96
N ILE A 79 24.32 -7.81 9.25
CA ILE A 79 25.45 -8.64 9.69
C ILE A 79 26.11 -8.16 11.01
N ASP A 80 26.03 -6.86 11.33
CA ASP A 80 26.63 -6.29 12.53
C ASP A 80 25.69 -6.33 13.75
N PHE A 81 24.45 -6.79 13.60
CA PHE A 81 23.46 -6.75 14.69
C PHE A 81 23.93 -7.52 15.92
N ALA A 82 24.48 -8.73 15.72
CA ALA A 82 25.05 -9.57 16.77
C ALA A 82 26.12 -8.89 17.65
N LEU A 83 26.63 -7.72 17.21
CA LEU A 83 27.67 -6.97 17.88
C LEU A 83 27.15 -5.78 18.70
N LEU A 84 25.86 -5.50 18.68
CA LEU A 84 25.23 -4.37 19.36
C LEU A 84 24.90 -4.67 20.82
N THR A 85 24.92 -3.63 21.67
CA THR A 85 24.42 -3.72 23.04
C THR A 85 22.88 -3.71 23.08
N PRO A 86 22.24 -4.14 24.19
CA PRO A 86 20.78 -4.07 24.31
C PRO A 86 20.21 -2.65 24.09
N SER A 87 20.90 -1.62 24.60
CA SER A 87 20.50 -0.22 24.41
C SER A 87 20.70 0.32 22.99
N GLN A 88 21.56 -0.32 22.17
CA GLN A 88 21.76 0.07 20.78
C GLN A 88 20.78 -0.64 19.85
N VAL A 89 20.34 -1.85 20.20
CA VAL A 89 19.32 -2.57 19.43
C VAL A 89 18.02 -1.78 19.35
N THR A 90 17.64 -1.04 20.39
CA THR A 90 16.45 -0.18 20.37
C THR A 90 16.54 0.99 19.38
N LEU A 91 17.74 1.29 18.86
CA LEU A 91 17.98 2.35 17.88
C LEU A 91 17.84 1.88 16.43
N LEU A 92 17.88 0.56 16.19
CA LEU A 92 17.71 -0.02 14.87
C LEU A 92 16.29 0.20 14.37
N THR A 93 16.13 0.53 13.09
CA THR A 93 14.80 0.72 12.52
C THR A 93 14.16 -0.62 12.12
N PRO A 94 12.82 -0.71 12.06
CA PRO A 94 12.14 -1.87 11.48
C PRO A 94 12.64 -2.23 10.07
N GLN A 95 13.09 -1.25 9.29
CA GLN A 95 13.63 -1.43 7.93
C GLN A 95 14.97 -2.16 7.94
N GLN A 96 15.84 -1.84 8.90
CA GLN A 96 17.10 -2.56 9.06
C GLN A 96 16.83 -4.04 9.42
N PHE A 97 15.75 -4.32 10.16
CA PHE A 97 15.27 -5.68 10.41
C PHE A 97 14.63 -6.32 9.15
N ALA A 98 13.84 -5.56 8.39
CA ALA A 98 13.25 -6.01 7.12
C ALA A 98 14.31 -6.33 6.05
N ALA A 99 15.49 -5.72 6.15
CA ALA A 99 16.65 -5.99 5.30
C ALA A 99 17.52 -7.15 5.80
N ALA A 100 17.14 -7.83 6.89
CA ALA A 100 17.83 -9.03 7.29
C ALA A 100 17.74 -10.08 6.17
N GLU A 101 18.85 -10.74 5.85
CA GLU A 101 18.88 -11.77 4.81
C GLU A 101 18.84 -13.18 5.40
N ASN A 102 19.20 -13.30 6.68
CA ASN A 102 19.33 -14.56 7.40
C ASN A 102 18.96 -14.38 8.88
N VAL A 103 18.24 -15.37 9.45
CA VAL A 103 17.88 -15.41 10.88
C VAL A 103 19.08 -15.36 11.82
N GLY A 104 20.24 -15.85 11.38
CA GLY A 104 21.48 -15.85 12.15
C GLY A 104 21.92 -14.43 12.56
N HIS A 105 21.60 -13.42 11.76
CA HIS A 105 21.87 -12.01 12.11
C HIS A 105 21.08 -11.55 13.34
N ILE A 106 19.87 -12.09 13.51
CA ILE A 106 19.00 -11.77 14.65
C ILE A 106 19.31 -12.68 15.84
N ARG A 107 19.44 -14.00 15.63
CA ARG A 107 19.80 -14.97 16.68
C ARG A 107 21.21 -14.75 17.25
N GLY A 108 22.06 -14.03 16.54
CA GLY A 108 23.38 -13.62 17.03
C GLY A 108 23.33 -12.51 18.09
N LEU A 109 22.19 -11.84 18.29
CA LEU A 109 21.98 -10.91 19.41
C LEU A 109 22.05 -11.65 20.75
N SER A 110 22.58 -10.99 21.79
CA SER A 110 22.48 -11.53 23.16
C SER A 110 21.01 -11.65 23.59
N ASN A 111 20.72 -12.52 24.55
CA ASN A 111 19.34 -12.69 25.04
C ASN A 111 18.76 -11.36 25.54
N GLU A 112 19.55 -10.59 26.30
CA GLU A 112 19.14 -9.29 26.82
C GLU A 112 18.86 -8.29 25.69
N ALA A 113 19.60 -8.38 24.58
CA ALA A 113 19.38 -7.54 23.40
C ALA A 113 18.12 -7.96 22.62
N GLN A 114 17.85 -9.26 22.54
CA GLN A 114 16.60 -9.77 21.96
C GLN A 114 15.37 -9.36 22.78
N ASP A 115 15.49 -9.25 24.10
CA ASP A 115 14.41 -8.78 24.99
C ASP A 115 14.10 -7.27 24.81
N GLN A 116 15.06 -6.51 24.25
CA GLN A 116 14.86 -5.10 23.90
C GLN A 116 14.21 -4.89 22.53
N LEU A 117 14.02 -5.94 21.74
CA LEU A 117 13.35 -5.80 20.44
C LEU A 117 11.95 -5.20 20.62
N SER A 118 11.67 -4.18 19.82
CA SER A 118 10.32 -3.62 19.76
C SER A 118 9.42 -4.54 18.93
N SER A 119 8.12 -4.49 19.19
CA SER A 119 7.15 -5.23 18.36
C SER A 119 7.23 -4.79 16.91
N ALA A 120 7.51 -3.51 16.64
CA ALA A 120 7.73 -2.98 15.29
C ALA A 120 8.93 -3.64 14.56
N GLN A 121 10.06 -3.85 15.25
CA GLN A 121 11.24 -4.53 14.68
C GLN A 121 10.97 -6.02 14.42
N VAL A 122 10.19 -6.67 15.29
CA VAL A 122 9.83 -8.08 15.13
C VAL A 122 8.82 -8.26 13.99
N LEU A 123 7.82 -7.39 13.90
CA LEU A 123 6.77 -7.44 12.87
C LEU A 123 7.29 -7.07 11.47
N SER A 124 8.44 -6.41 11.36
CA SER A 124 9.04 -6.05 10.07
C SER A 124 9.99 -7.10 9.49
N LEU A 125 10.30 -8.18 10.22
CA LEU A 125 11.19 -9.23 9.73
C LEU A 125 10.64 -9.89 8.45
N PRO A 126 11.51 -10.22 7.46
CA PRO A 126 11.13 -11.03 6.32
C PRO A 126 10.59 -12.38 6.77
N LEU A 127 9.60 -12.92 6.06
CA LEU A 127 8.85 -14.09 6.51
C LEU A 127 9.70 -15.30 6.90
N ASP A 128 10.66 -15.69 6.07
CA ASP A 128 11.50 -16.87 6.33
C ASP A 128 12.43 -16.65 7.53
N ILE A 129 12.79 -15.40 7.80
CA ILE A 129 13.55 -15.00 8.98
C ILE A 129 12.65 -14.91 10.19
N TYR A 130 11.46 -14.33 10.06
CA TYR A 130 10.45 -14.26 11.10
C TYR A 130 10.10 -15.67 11.58
N GLU A 131 9.74 -16.59 10.68
CA GLU A 131 9.43 -18.00 10.98
C GLU A 131 10.57 -18.71 11.70
N GLN A 132 11.80 -18.55 11.21
CA GLN A 132 12.97 -19.15 11.86
C GLN A 132 13.29 -18.47 13.20
N PHE A 133 13.10 -17.16 13.31
CA PHE A 133 13.39 -16.40 14.52
C PHE A 133 12.40 -16.76 15.63
N VAL A 134 11.11 -16.80 15.30
CA VAL A 134 10.02 -17.13 16.23
C VAL A 134 9.81 -18.63 16.42
N GLY A 135 10.46 -19.48 15.63
CA GLY A 135 10.83 -20.84 16.02
C GLY A 135 9.72 -21.85 16.30
N GLY A 136 8.47 -21.58 15.93
CA GLY A 136 7.32 -22.38 16.37
C GLY A 136 7.06 -22.18 17.86
N PHE A 137 5.87 -21.67 18.16
CA PHE A 137 5.44 -20.98 19.39
C PHE A 137 5.88 -19.51 19.45
N PHE A 138 4.90 -18.61 19.27
CA PHE A 138 5.05 -17.18 19.42
C PHE A 138 5.65 -16.84 20.79
N ASP A 139 6.65 -15.96 20.80
CA ASP A 139 7.02 -15.25 22.02
C ASP A 139 5.92 -14.21 22.29
N ALA A 140 4.87 -14.67 22.96
CA ALA A 140 3.74 -13.83 23.35
C ALA A 140 4.18 -12.64 24.21
N GLU A 141 5.33 -12.71 24.91
CA GLU A 141 5.87 -11.60 25.71
C GLU A 141 6.44 -10.48 24.83
N LYS A 142 7.12 -10.81 23.72
CA LYS A 142 7.63 -9.80 22.76
C LYS A 142 6.51 -9.10 21.98
N LEU A 143 5.38 -9.79 21.79
CA LEU A 143 4.16 -9.24 21.20
C LEU A 143 3.19 -8.65 22.26
N ALA A 144 3.43 -8.87 23.56
CA ALA A 144 2.57 -8.38 24.65
C ALA A 144 2.54 -6.85 24.74
N LYS A 145 3.56 -6.15 24.23
CA LYS A 145 3.65 -4.69 24.28
C LYS A 145 2.64 -3.98 23.37
N PHE A 146 2.08 -4.66 22.36
CA PHE A 146 0.99 -4.12 21.54
C PHE A 146 -0.35 -4.31 22.27
N THR A 147 -1.16 -3.26 22.44
CA THR A 147 -2.50 -3.43 23.03
C THR A 147 -3.53 -3.41 21.90
N PRO A 148 -4.25 -4.52 21.61
CA PRO A 148 -5.39 -4.53 20.70
C PRO A 148 -6.35 -3.39 20.99
N ALA A 149 -6.92 -2.81 19.94
CA ALA A 149 -7.81 -1.65 20.07
C ALA A 149 -8.96 -1.89 21.07
N LYS A 150 -9.51 -3.11 21.09
CA LYS A 150 -10.59 -3.52 21.99
C LYS A 150 -10.18 -3.63 23.47
N ASP A 151 -8.90 -3.85 23.76
CA ASP A 151 -8.40 -4.02 25.13
C ASP A 151 -8.28 -2.70 25.89
N TYR A 152 -8.29 -1.55 25.18
CA TYR A 152 -8.30 -0.23 25.82
C TYR A 152 -9.62 0.06 26.57
N GLY A 153 -10.67 -0.70 26.32
CA GLY A 153 -12.00 -0.49 26.88
C GLY A 153 -12.71 0.75 26.33
N VAL A 154 -13.87 1.04 26.91
CA VAL A 154 -14.78 2.11 26.49
C VAL A 154 -14.93 3.12 27.63
N ALA A 155 -14.86 4.42 27.31
CA ALA A 155 -15.08 5.51 28.26
C ALA A 155 -16.58 5.77 28.50
N GLU A 156 -16.92 6.71 29.39
CA GLU A 156 -18.33 7.03 29.72
C GLU A 156 -19.14 7.54 28.51
N ASP A 157 -18.46 8.08 27.50
CA ASP A 157 -19.06 8.56 26.25
C ASP A 157 -19.34 7.45 25.23
N GLY A 158 -19.04 6.19 25.56
CA GLY A 158 -19.23 5.05 24.65
C GLY A 158 -18.11 4.90 23.60
N LEU A 159 -17.05 5.72 23.66
CA LEU A 159 -15.92 5.68 22.72
C LEU A 159 -14.66 5.08 23.37
N THR A 160 -13.63 4.85 22.56
CA THR A 160 -12.37 4.24 23.05
C THR A 160 -11.77 5.02 24.23
N ASN A 161 -11.34 4.31 25.28
CA ASN A 161 -10.61 4.86 26.42
C ASN A 161 -9.08 4.88 26.18
N ASN A 162 -8.65 4.82 24.92
CA ASN A 162 -7.25 4.92 24.53
C ASN A 162 -6.68 6.32 24.87
N PRO A 163 -5.63 6.44 25.71
CA PRO A 163 -5.05 7.73 26.09
C PRO A 163 -4.52 8.55 24.91
N HIS A 164 -4.02 7.89 23.86
CA HIS A 164 -3.56 8.58 22.64
C HIS A 164 -4.73 9.27 21.94
N ALA A 165 -5.85 8.56 21.80
CA ALA A 165 -7.07 9.10 21.21
C ALA A 165 -7.60 10.31 22.01
N ILE A 166 -7.67 10.18 23.34
CA ILE A 166 -8.12 11.27 24.24
C ILE A 166 -7.22 12.52 24.09
N ASN A 167 -5.90 12.34 24.06
CA ASN A 167 -4.96 13.45 23.89
C ASN A 167 -5.13 14.14 22.53
N ALA A 168 -5.26 13.38 21.45
CA ALA A 168 -5.50 13.92 20.11
C ALA A 168 -6.81 14.73 20.06
N TRP A 169 -7.87 14.24 20.70
CA TRP A 169 -9.14 14.97 20.76
C TRP A 169 -9.05 16.26 21.58
N ASN A 170 -8.31 16.25 22.70
CA ASN A 170 -8.06 17.46 23.49
C ASN A 170 -7.31 18.54 22.69
N GLN A 171 -6.38 18.15 21.81
CA GLN A 171 -5.71 19.09 20.91
C GLN A 171 -6.69 19.74 19.93
N VAL A 172 -7.64 18.98 19.37
CA VAL A 172 -8.70 19.54 18.50
C VAL A 172 -9.59 20.51 19.27
N LEU A 173 -10.04 20.16 20.49
CA LEU A 173 -10.86 21.05 21.30
C LEU A 173 -10.14 22.35 21.69
N SER A 174 -8.81 22.33 21.77
CA SER A 174 -8.00 23.53 22.04
C SER A 174 -8.03 24.57 20.90
N LEU A 175 -8.41 24.16 19.67
CA LEU A 175 -8.65 25.08 18.55
C LEU A 175 -9.92 25.91 18.76
N VAL A 176 -10.89 25.37 19.49
CA VAL A 176 -12.24 25.91 19.64
C VAL A 176 -12.69 26.00 21.12
N PRO A 177 -11.93 26.71 21.98
CA PRO A 177 -12.27 26.83 23.39
C PRO A 177 -13.56 27.62 23.56
N SER A 178 -14.52 27.04 24.28
CA SER A 178 -15.89 27.59 24.38
C SER A 178 -15.94 28.93 25.12
N ASP A 179 -14.99 29.21 26.00
CA ASP A 179 -14.86 30.47 26.74
C ASP A 179 -14.29 31.61 25.88
N GLN A 180 -13.71 31.30 24.71
CA GLN A 180 -13.28 32.30 23.72
C GLN A 180 -14.30 32.50 22.59
N ALA A 181 -15.45 31.83 22.65
CA ALA A 181 -16.52 32.00 21.69
C ALA A 181 -17.03 33.44 21.72
N THR A 182 -17.15 34.04 20.54
CA THR A 182 -17.70 35.40 20.37
C THR A 182 -19.22 35.39 20.24
N HIS A 183 -19.78 34.29 19.75
CA HIS A 183 -21.21 34.09 19.54
C HIS A 183 -21.62 32.74 20.10
N VAL A 184 -22.43 32.75 21.16
CA VAL A 184 -22.94 31.55 21.82
C VAL A 184 -24.44 31.45 21.57
N ALA A 185 -24.91 30.29 21.11
CA ALA A 185 -26.34 30.04 21.02
C ALA A 185 -26.95 29.88 22.43
N LEU A 186 -28.08 30.55 22.66
CA LEU A 186 -28.83 30.58 23.93
C LEU A 186 -30.15 29.79 23.85
N ALA A 187 -30.63 29.50 22.63
CA ALA A 187 -31.85 28.74 22.38
C ALA A 187 -31.78 28.00 21.05
N SER A 188 -32.59 26.95 20.89
CA SER A 188 -32.82 26.29 19.61
C SER A 188 -33.59 27.21 18.64
N GLY A 189 -33.32 27.09 17.34
CA GLY A 189 -34.02 27.86 16.32
C GLY A 189 -33.23 28.05 15.03
N ASP A 190 -33.76 28.89 14.15
CA ASP A 190 -33.07 29.22 12.89
C ASP A 190 -31.84 30.11 13.15
N TRP A 191 -30.73 29.80 12.49
CA TRP A 191 -29.47 30.55 12.55
C TRP A 191 -29.68 32.05 12.31
N SER A 192 -30.62 32.41 11.43
CA SER A 192 -30.90 33.82 11.08
C SER A 192 -31.68 34.58 12.15
N ASN A 193 -32.13 33.93 13.23
CA ASN A 193 -32.86 34.59 14.30
C ASN A 193 -31.88 35.25 15.29
N PRO A 194 -31.72 36.58 15.33
CA PRO A 194 -30.79 37.22 16.25
C PRO A 194 -31.08 36.92 17.73
N GLN A 195 -32.33 36.59 18.09
CA GLN A 195 -32.73 36.37 19.49
C GLN A 195 -32.18 35.06 20.08
N ILE A 196 -31.71 34.12 19.25
CA ILE A 196 -31.10 32.89 19.77
C ILE A 196 -29.62 33.07 20.12
N TRP A 197 -29.01 34.22 19.80
CA TRP A 197 -27.58 34.45 19.97
C TRP A 197 -27.29 35.37 21.16
N SER A 198 -26.20 35.08 21.87
CA SER A 198 -25.66 35.97 22.91
C SER A 198 -25.39 37.36 22.34
N GLY A 199 -25.99 38.39 22.94
CA GLY A 199 -25.87 39.77 22.45
C GLY A 199 -26.86 40.17 21.36
N GLY A 200 -27.75 39.26 20.94
CA GLY A 200 -28.84 39.58 20.01
C GLY A 200 -28.37 39.87 18.58
N GLN A 201 -27.22 39.34 18.16
CA GLN A 201 -26.64 39.52 16.83
C GLN A 201 -26.29 38.16 16.23
N ILE A 202 -26.56 37.99 14.94
CA ILE A 202 -26.17 36.77 14.21
C ILE A 202 -24.65 36.76 14.00
N PRO A 203 -24.01 35.58 13.95
CA PRO A 203 -22.59 35.46 13.61
C PRO A 203 -22.28 36.09 12.24
N THR A 204 -21.18 36.84 12.17
CA THR A 204 -20.68 37.50 10.94
C THR A 204 -19.19 37.23 10.77
N ALA A 205 -18.50 37.96 9.88
CA ALA A 205 -17.09 37.74 9.57
C ALA A 205 -16.21 37.71 10.83
N GLY A 206 -15.35 36.70 10.94
CA GLY A 206 -14.44 36.51 12.09
C GLY A 206 -15.09 36.00 13.38
N ALA A 207 -16.37 35.58 13.33
CA ALA A 207 -17.01 35.03 14.50
C ALA A 207 -16.46 33.64 14.85
N ARG A 208 -16.18 33.43 16.14
CA ARG A 208 -16.04 32.12 16.77
C ARG A 208 -17.38 31.72 17.37
N VAL A 209 -18.03 30.75 16.75
CA VAL A 209 -19.39 30.29 17.07
C VAL A 209 -19.34 29.07 17.98
N PHE A 210 -20.19 29.05 19.01
CA PHE A 210 -20.40 27.92 19.89
C PHE A 210 -21.89 27.57 19.98
N ILE A 211 -22.22 26.31 19.70
CA ILE A 211 -23.55 25.72 19.86
C ILE A 211 -23.51 24.74 21.06
N PRO A 212 -23.98 25.15 22.26
CA PRO A 212 -24.01 24.30 23.44
C PRO A 212 -24.82 23.01 23.29
N GLN A 213 -24.46 22.01 24.09
CA GLN A 213 -25.18 20.74 24.20
C GLN A 213 -26.67 20.95 24.48
N GLY A 214 -27.51 20.17 23.80
CA GLY A 214 -28.98 20.22 23.93
C GLY A 214 -29.67 21.28 23.08
N LEU A 215 -28.94 22.21 22.45
CA LEU A 215 -29.51 23.16 21.50
C LEU A 215 -29.50 22.61 20.07
N GLN A 216 -30.51 22.99 19.29
CA GLN A 216 -30.69 22.56 17.90
C GLN A 216 -30.84 23.78 17.01
N LEU A 217 -29.87 24.00 16.12
CA LEU A 217 -29.89 25.11 15.18
C LEU A 217 -30.17 24.62 13.77
N THR A 218 -30.90 25.42 13.00
CA THR A 218 -31.15 25.17 11.58
C THR A 218 -30.56 26.30 10.73
N LEU A 219 -29.75 25.95 9.74
CA LEU A 219 -29.30 26.89 8.70
C LEU A 219 -30.27 26.84 7.51
N SER A 220 -30.99 27.93 7.27
CA SER A 220 -31.95 28.06 6.15
C SER A 220 -31.55 29.13 5.13
N SER A 221 -30.27 29.50 5.06
CA SER A 221 -29.79 30.59 4.19
C SER A 221 -28.36 30.38 3.69
N VAL A 222 -27.99 31.16 2.67
CA VAL A 222 -26.63 31.24 2.12
C VAL A 222 -25.84 32.31 2.88
N LEU A 223 -24.90 31.90 3.74
CA LEU A 223 -24.00 32.84 4.39
C LEU A 223 -22.91 33.31 3.42
N THR A 224 -22.66 34.62 3.39
CA THR A 224 -21.69 35.28 2.51
C THR A 224 -20.42 35.74 3.22
N THR A 225 -20.31 35.51 4.53
CA THR A 225 -19.17 35.91 5.36
C THR A 225 -18.49 34.70 5.98
N ALA A 226 -17.16 34.69 5.98
CA ALA A 226 -16.36 33.63 6.59
C ALA A 226 -16.30 33.76 8.12
N LEU A 227 -16.67 32.69 8.82
CA LEU A 227 -16.50 32.56 10.27
C LEU A 227 -15.08 32.05 10.57
N ASP A 228 -14.54 32.37 11.73
CA ASP A 228 -13.25 31.80 12.16
C ASP A 228 -13.48 30.32 12.55
N THR A 229 -14.36 30.08 13.52
CA THR A 229 -14.62 28.72 13.98
C THR A 229 -16.08 28.46 14.26
N VAL A 230 -16.51 27.20 14.11
CA VAL A 230 -17.82 26.71 14.53
C VAL A 230 -17.63 25.47 15.39
N ARG A 231 -17.93 25.57 16.68
CA ARG A 231 -17.98 24.42 17.60
C ARG A 231 -19.41 23.99 17.85
N ILE A 232 -19.67 22.69 17.66
CA ILE A 232 -21.00 22.09 17.77
C ILE A 232 -20.99 21.03 18.88
N ASP A 233 -21.53 21.38 20.05
CA ASP A 233 -21.77 20.43 21.15
C ASP A 233 -23.26 20.01 21.19
N GLY A 234 -24.16 20.83 20.61
CA GLY A 234 -25.57 20.53 20.32
C GLY A 234 -25.77 19.98 18.90
N SER A 235 -26.62 20.58 18.09
CA SER A 235 -26.77 20.18 16.68
C SER A 235 -26.90 21.36 15.72
N LEU A 236 -26.36 21.17 14.52
CA LEU A 236 -26.54 22.07 13.39
C LEU A 236 -27.10 21.28 12.19
N SER A 237 -28.28 21.65 11.73
CA SER A 237 -28.93 21.03 10.57
C SER A 237 -29.07 22.03 9.43
N PHE A 238 -28.78 21.62 8.20
CA PHE A 238 -29.03 22.42 7.00
C PHE A 238 -30.43 22.10 6.48
N ASN A 239 -31.22 23.12 6.19
CA ASN A 239 -32.57 22.94 5.65
C ASN A 239 -32.49 22.34 4.23
N PRO A 240 -33.03 21.13 3.98
CA PRO A 240 -32.84 20.42 2.73
C PRO A 240 -33.66 21.00 1.55
N ASN A 241 -34.57 21.94 1.83
CA ASN A 241 -35.53 22.45 0.84
C ASN A 241 -35.18 23.84 0.28
N VAL A 242 -34.08 24.44 0.74
CA VAL A 242 -33.59 25.75 0.32
C VAL A 242 -32.09 25.71 0.09
N ASP A 243 -31.57 26.68 -0.67
CA ASP A 243 -30.13 26.80 -0.84
C ASP A 243 -29.49 27.28 0.47
N THR A 244 -28.42 26.60 0.88
CA THR A 244 -27.73 26.81 2.16
C THR A 244 -26.23 26.87 1.96
N GLN A 245 -25.56 27.74 2.72
CA GLN A 245 -24.09 27.84 2.70
C GLN A 245 -23.56 28.27 4.05
N LEU A 246 -22.54 27.57 4.53
CA LEU A 246 -21.70 27.96 5.65
C LEU A 246 -20.28 28.19 5.15
N ILE A 247 -19.66 29.30 5.52
CA ILE A 247 -18.25 29.59 5.24
C ILE A 247 -17.51 29.68 6.57
N ALA A 248 -16.47 28.86 6.77
CA ALA A 248 -15.67 28.87 8.00
C ALA A 248 -14.19 28.54 7.71
N ASP A 249 -13.28 28.86 8.62
CA ASP A 249 -11.95 28.24 8.61
C ASP A 249 -12.04 26.81 9.19
N THR A 250 -12.52 26.67 10.42
CA THR A 250 -12.57 25.35 11.11
C THR A 250 -13.94 25.06 11.71
N ILE A 251 -14.46 23.85 11.45
CA ILE A 251 -15.69 23.32 12.06
C ILE A 251 -15.30 22.12 12.92
N VAL A 252 -15.68 22.15 14.20
CA VAL A 252 -15.49 21.05 15.14
C VAL A 252 -16.83 20.56 15.65
N VAL A 253 -17.14 19.29 15.42
CA VAL A 253 -18.30 18.61 16.00
C VAL A 253 -17.83 17.80 17.21
N ASN A 254 -18.24 18.24 18.40
CA ASN A 254 -17.84 17.60 19.65
C ASN A 254 -18.53 16.24 19.84
N THR A 255 -18.08 15.43 20.80
CA THR A 255 -18.61 14.07 21.03
C THR A 255 -20.13 14.02 21.20
N SER A 256 -20.74 15.01 21.87
CA SER A 256 -22.20 15.11 22.02
C SER A 256 -22.92 15.78 20.84
N GLY A 257 -22.14 16.29 19.89
CA GLY A 257 -22.60 17.13 18.81
C GLY A 257 -23.10 16.35 17.60
N ALA A 258 -23.90 17.02 16.76
CA ALA A 258 -24.35 16.48 15.49
C ALA A 258 -24.33 17.54 14.37
N LEU A 259 -23.80 17.17 13.20
CA LEU A 259 -23.87 17.96 11.97
C LEU A 259 -24.69 17.21 10.91
N HIS A 260 -25.82 17.79 10.53
CA HIS A 260 -26.75 17.18 9.57
C HIS A 260 -26.94 18.06 8.33
N VAL A 261 -26.82 17.46 7.15
CA VAL A 261 -27.14 18.07 5.86
C VAL A 261 -28.04 17.12 5.10
N GLY A 262 -29.35 17.28 5.24
CA GLY A 262 -30.31 16.26 4.82
C GLY A 262 -30.30 15.00 5.71
N SER A 263 -31.06 13.99 5.31
CA SER A 263 -31.11 12.67 5.93
C SER A 263 -31.39 11.59 4.88
N GLU A 264 -31.27 10.31 5.25
CA GLU A 264 -31.58 9.19 4.35
C GLU A 264 -33.00 9.29 3.76
N THR A 265 -33.99 9.68 4.58
CA THR A 265 -35.39 9.79 4.16
C THR A 265 -35.76 11.16 3.61
N THR A 266 -34.92 12.18 3.81
CA THR A 266 -35.12 13.55 3.30
C THR A 266 -33.77 14.15 2.92
N PRO A 267 -33.14 13.68 1.82
CA PRO A 267 -31.89 14.25 1.34
C PRO A 267 -32.11 15.70 0.88
N VAL A 268 -31.02 16.45 0.71
CA VAL A 268 -31.10 17.79 0.11
C VAL A 268 -31.74 17.67 -1.27
N ALA A 269 -32.81 18.44 -1.50
CA ALA A 269 -33.60 18.36 -2.73
C ALA A 269 -32.72 18.59 -3.96
N GLN A 270 -32.95 17.83 -5.03
CA GLN A 270 -32.09 17.80 -6.23
C GLN A 270 -31.87 19.19 -6.86
N ASN A 271 -32.87 20.07 -6.80
CA ASN A 271 -32.81 21.44 -7.32
C ASN A 271 -32.30 22.47 -6.29
N ARG A 272 -31.75 22.02 -5.16
CA ARG A 272 -31.19 22.83 -4.08
C ARG A 272 -29.75 22.45 -3.85
N THR A 273 -29.00 23.40 -3.31
CA THR A 273 -27.58 23.24 -2.99
C THR A 273 -27.33 23.45 -1.50
N ALA A 274 -26.49 22.61 -0.90
CA ALA A 274 -25.97 22.80 0.45
C ALA A 274 -24.44 22.80 0.42
N ARG A 275 -23.83 23.88 0.89
CA ARG A 275 -22.38 24.10 0.79
C ARG A 275 -21.75 24.34 2.15
N VAL A 276 -20.70 23.59 2.45
CA VAL A 276 -19.72 23.93 3.49
C VAL A 276 -18.46 24.37 2.77
N VAL A 277 -18.13 25.65 2.89
CA VAL A 277 -17.00 26.29 2.22
C VAL A 277 -15.92 26.59 3.24
N PHE A 278 -14.69 26.18 2.95
CA PHE A 278 -13.53 26.43 3.79
C PHE A 278 -12.60 27.45 3.16
N THR A 279 -12.14 28.43 3.93
CA THR A 279 -11.25 29.49 3.43
C THR A 279 -9.84 28.96 3.16
N THR A 280 -9.12 29.53 2.20
CA THR A 280 -7.74 29.09 1.85
C THR A 280 -6.71 30.22 1.76
N GLY A 281 -7.14 31.48 1.87
CA GLY A 281 -6.32 32.64 1.56
C GLY A 281 -5.04 32.77 2.40
N ASP A 282 -5.18 32.72 3.72
CA ASP A 282 -4.06 32.95 4.65
C ASP A 282 -3.36 31.64 5.05
N PRO A 283 -2.04 31.68 5.32
CA PRO A 283 -1.33 30.59 5.98
C PRO A 283 -1.98 30.23 7.34
N ILE A 284 -1.80 28.99 7.77
CA ILE A 284 -2.25 28.55 9.10
C ILE A 284 -1.53 29.37 10.18
N ASP A 285 -2.29 29.93 11.11
CA ASP A 285 -1.74 30.59 12.30
C ASP A 285 -1.20 29.54 13.27
N THR A 286 0.11 29.34 13.26
CA THR A 286 0.78 28.35 14.12
C THR A 286 0.85 28.77 15.60
N THR A 287 0.45 30.00 15.94
CA THR A 287 0.32 30.41 17.35
C THR A 287 -1.00 29.95 17.94
N TRP A 288 -2.06 29.93 17.12
CA TRP A 288 -3.35 29.34 17.45
C TRP A 288 -3.35 27.82 17.28
N ASP A 289 -2.75 27.33 16.19
CA ASP A 289 -2.72 25.92 15.81
C ASP A 289 -1.28 25.40 15.61
N PRO A 290 -0.52 25.21 16.70
CA PRO A 290 0.85 24.69 16.62
C PRO A 290 0.90 23.22 16.16
N ASN A 291 -0.20 22.48 16.25
CA ASN A 291 -0.30 21.09 15.79
C ASN A 291 -0.77 20.97 14.32
N LEU A 292 -1.02 22.10 13.66
CA LEU A 292 -1.49 22.16 12.28
C LEU A 292 -2.71 21.26 12.06
N LEU A 293 -3.69 21.31 12.97
CA LEU A 293 -4.94 20.55 12.92
C LEU A 293 -6.04 21.30 12.19
N SER A 294 -6.17 22.63 12.31
CA SER A 294 -6.99 23.45 11.40
C SER A 294 -6.49 23.27 9.97
N ARG A 295 -7.25 23.46 8.90
CA ARG A 295 -8.61 23.97 8.77
C ARG A 295 -9.48 22.91 8.11
N GLY A 296 -10.80 23.02 8.24
CA GLY A 296 -11.73 22.03 7.69
C GLY A 296 -12.71 21.49 8.72
N LEU A 297 -13.25 20.29 8.45
CA LEU A 297 -14.24 19.61 9.30
C LEU A 297 -13.55 18.53 10.14
N ILE A 298 -13.57 18.69 11.46
CA ILE A 298 -13.06 17.68 12.39
C ILE A 298 -14.21 17.27 13.30
N SER A 299 -14.56 15.98 13.30
CA SER A 299 -15.70 15.48 14.05
C SER A 299 -15.33 14.32 14.94
N ARG A 300 -15.71 14.38 16.22
CA ARG A 300 -15.87 13.20 17.08
C ARG A 300 -17.35 12.92 17.39
N GLY A 301 -18.24 13.82 16.98
CA GLY A 301 -19.69 13.66 17.05
C GLY A 301 -20.28 13.03 15.79
N GLU A 302 -21.61 13.02 15.74
CA GLU A 302 -22.37 12.45 14.63
C GLU A 302 -22.30 13.36 13.39
N VAL A 303 -22.08 12.74 12.23
CA VAL A 303 -22.16 13.44 10.93
C VAL A 303 -23.10 12.68 10.01
N ARG A 304 -24.07 13.40 9.42
CA ARG A 304 -25.01 12.88 8.41
C ARG A 304 -25.09 13.84 7.25
N LEU A 305 -24.57 13.46 6.09
CA LEU A 305 -24.58 14.28 4.89
C LEU A 305 -25.25 13.50 3.76
N TYR A 306 -26.38 13.98 3.27
CA TYR A 306 -27.25 13.32 2.31
C TYR A 306 -27.61 14.26 1.17
N GLY A 307 -26.91 14.10 0.06
CA GLY A 307 -27.26 14.71 -1.22
C GLY A 307 -28.30 13.92 -1.99
N ALA A 308 -28.81 14.52 -3.07
CA ALA A 308 -29.70 13.83 -3.99
C ALA A 308 -28.94 12.68 -4.67
N GLU A 309 -29.62 11.54 -4.80
CA GLU A 309 -29.08 10.37 -5.50
C GLU A 309 -28.56 10.74 -6.88
N THR A 310 -27.35 10.31 -7.22
CA THR A 310 -26.75 10.55 -8.54
C THR A 310 -25.91 9.32 -8.88
N THR A 311 -26.10 8.74 -10.08
CA THR A 311 -25.24 7.64 -10.53
C THR A 311 -23.80 8.15 -10.63
N SER A 312 -22.87 7.59 -9.86
CA SER A 312 -21.51 8.12 -9.78
C SER A 312 -20.70 7.95 -11.05
N PHE A 313 -20.74 6.77 -11.66
CA PHE A 313 -20.04 6.46 -12.90
C PHE A 313 -20.71 5.29 -13.61
N VAL A 314 -20.49 5.19 -14.93
CA VAL A 314 -21.07 4.16 -15.79
C VAL A 314 -20.03 3.70 -16.82
N GLY A 315 -20.07 2.43 -17.21
CA GLY A 315 -19.28 1.90 -18.32
C GLY A 315 -19.80 2.35 -19.70
N LEU A 316 -18.90 2.51 -20.67
CA LEU A 316 -19.24 2.80 -22.05
C LEU A 316 -19.56 1.50 -22.81
N SER A 317 -20.77 1.41 -23.35
CA SER A 317 -21.22 0.25 -24.15
C SER A 317 -20.61 0.20 -25.56
N VAL A 318 -20.13 1.34 -26.04
CA VAL A 318 -19.48 1.50 -27.35
C VAL A 318 -18.16 2.21 -27.12
N PRO A 319 -17.01 1.64 -27.56
CA PRO A 319 -15.73 2.34 -27.54
C PRO A 319 -15.81 3.65 -28.32
N VAL A 320 -15.20 4.71 -27.78
CA VAL A 320 -15.20 6.05 -28.39
C VAL A 320 -13.79 6.45 -28.82
N GLN A 321 -13.73 7.22 -29.90
CA GLN A 321 -12.50 7.70 -30.54
C GLN A 321 -12.35 9.22 -30.37
N ALA A 322 -11.14 9.71 -30.59
CA ALA A 322 -10.90 11.15 -30.65
C ALA A 322 -11.78 11.80 -31.73
N GLY A 323 -12.43 12.91 -31.38
CA GLY A 323 -13.38 13.65 -32.21
C GLY A 323 -14.84 13.19 -32.10
N ASP A 324 -15.12 12.05 -31.48
CA ASP A 324 -16.50 11.64 -31.22
C ASP A 324 -17.18 12.63 -30.27
N THR A 325 -18.49 12.82 -30.42
CA THR A 325 -19.30 13.71 -29.56
C THR A 325 -20.42 12.97 -28.84
N LYS A 326 -20.51 11.64 -29.03
CA LYS A 326 -21.62 10.82 -28.52
C LYS A 326 -21.05 9.71 -27.65
N LEU A 327 -21.48 9.69 -26.40
CA LEU A 327 -21.24 8.57 -25.48
C LEU A 327 -22.50 7.71 -25.41
N THR A 328 -22.32 6.39 -25.42
CA THR A 328 -23.43 5.43 -25.20
C THR A 328 -23.15 4.63 -23.93
N LEU A 329 -23.87 4.93 -22.87
CA LEU A 329 -23.71 4.35 -21.54
C LEU A 329 -24.28 2.92 -21.48
N ALA A 330 -23.72 2.08 -20.61
CA ALA A 330 -24.21 0.73 -20.36
C ALA A 330 -25.59 0.69 -19.69
N GLU A 331 -25.95 1.74 -18.95
CA GLU A 331 -27.22 1.90 -18.26
C GLU A 331 -27.68 3.37 -18.27
N VAL A 332 -28.96 3.60 -17.94
CA VAL A 332 -29.51 4.96 -17.85
C VAL A 332 -29.06 5.57 -16.52
N PRO A 333 -28.29 6.67 -16.51
CA PRO A 333 -27.79 7.24 -15.28
C PRO A 333 -28.91 7.98 -14.53
N ALA A 334 -28.96 7.81 -13.22
CA ALA A 334 -29.82 8.58 -12.35
C ALA A 334 -29.30 10.03 -12.22
N ASN A 335 -30.19 10.98 -12.45
CA ASN A 335 -30.02 12.40 -12.12
C ASN A 335 -28.84 13.14 -12.79
N TRP A 336 -28.28 12.61 -13.88
CA TRP A 336 -27.37 13.37 -14.75
C TRP A 336 -28.13 14.45 -15.53
N GLN A 337 -27.55 15.63 -15.65
CA GLN A 337 -28.19 16.81 -16.25
C GLN A 337 -27.29 17.49 -17.30
N VAL A 338 -27.92 18.22 -18.22
CA VAL A 338 -27.19 19.08 -19.16
C VAL A 338 -26.44 20.15 -18.37
N GLY A 339 -25.15 20.30 -18.68
CA GLY A 339 -24.23 21.17 -17.94
C GLY A 339 -23.38 20.44 -16.90
N ASP A 340 -23.70 19.19 -16.55
CA ASP A 340 -22.86 18.41 -15.64
C ASP A 340 -21.47 18.17 -16.25
N ARG A 341 -20.48 18.15 -15.36
CA ARG A 341 -19.09 17.82 -15.65
C ARG A 341 -18.88 16.33 -15.55
N LEU A 342 -18.37 15.74 -16.62
CA LEU A 342 -18.03 14.34 -16.72
C LEU A 342 -16.53 14.15 -16.83
N MET A 343 -16.01 13.11 -16.20
CA MET A 343 -14.62 12.68 -16.33
C MET A 343 -14.58 11.31 -17.04
N LEU A 344 -14.01 11.27 -18.25
CA LEU A 344 -13.76 10.02 -18.97
C LEU A 344 -12.44 9.43 -18.52
N THR A 345 -12.43 8.13 -18.23
CA THR A 345 -11.23 7.44 -17.78
C THR A 345 -10.19 7.30 -18.88
N GLY A 346 -8.92 7.54 -18.54
CA GLY A 346 -7.79 7.25 -19.41
C GLY A 346 -7.63 5.75 -19.71
N SER A 347 -7.21 5.42 -20.93
CA SER A 347 -7.09 4.03 -21.41
C SER A 347 -5.69 3.66 -21.91
N ARG A 348 -4.72 4.57 -21.78
CA ARG A 348 -3.36 4.43 -22.33
C ARG A 348 -2.33 5.00 -21.36
N PHE A 349 -1.49 4.14 -20.77
CA PHE A 349 -0.48 4.56 -19.79
C PHE A 349 0.47 5.66 -20.29
N TRP A 350 0.79 5.69 -21.58
CA TRP A 350 1.80 6.58 -22.17
C TRP A 350 1.26 7.94 -22.61
N GLN A 351 -0.06 8.17 -22.52
CA GLN A 351 -0.64 9.47 -22.84
C GLN A 351 -0.55 10.41 -21.64
N ASP A 352 -0.57 11.71 -21.91
CA ASP A 352 -0.68 12.73 -20.87
C ASP A 352 -1.94 12.45 -20.04
N ASP A 353 -1.77 12.42 -18.72
CA ASP A 353 -2.79 11.98 -17.76
C ASP A 353 -3.52 10.69 -18.15
N PHE A 354 -2.78 9.73 -18.71
CA PHE A 354 -3.27 8.43 -19.17
C PHE A 354 -4.34 8.49 -20.28
N GLY A 355 -4.56 9.68 -20.85
CA GLY A 355 -5.64 10.00 -21.78
C GLY A 355 -6.99 10.19 -21.10
N ALA A 356 -7.04 10.51 -19.80
CA ALA A 356 -8.27 10.95 -19.15
C ALA A 356 -8.65 12.35 -19.66
N GLU A 357 -9.95 12.63 -19.78
CA GLU A 357 -10.40 13.98 -20.16
C GLU A 357 -11.74 14.37 -19.55
N GLU A 358 -11.87 15.66 -19.27
CA GLU A 358 -13.08 16.28 -18.77
C GLU A 358 -13.95 16.78 -19.92
N VAL A 359 -15.25 16.50 -19.87
CA VAL A 359 -16.24 17.00 -20.84
C VAL A 359 -17.51 17.49 -20.14
N THR A 360 -18.32 18.28 -20.85
CA THR A 360 -19.62 18.75 -20.34
C THR A 360 -20.77 18.08 -21.08
N ILE A 361 -21.82 17.67 -20.36
CA ILE A 361 -23.06 17.18 -20.97
C ILE A 361 -23.74 18.32 -21.76
N ARG A 362 -23.86 18.14 -23.08
CA ARG A 362 -24.59 19.05 -23.98
C ARG A 362 -26.04 18.60 -24.21
N ALA A 363 -26.29 17.30 -24.21
CA ALA A 363 -27.64 16.72 -24.23
C ALA A 363 -27.63 15.32 -23.61
N ILE A 364 -28.76 14.90 -23.03
CA ILE A 364 -28.95 13.58 -22.45
C ILE A 364 -30.31 13.01 -22.84
N SER A 365 -30.34 11.75 -23.27
CA SER A 365 -31.57 11.00 -23.54
C SER A 365 -31.35 9.51 -23.30
N GLY A 366 -31.94 8.97 -22.23
CA GLY A 366 -31.71 7.58 -21.82
C GLY A 366 -30.22 7.32 -21.60
N THR A 367 -29.66 6.35 -22.33
CA THR A 367 -28.24 5.98 -22.28
C THR A 367 -27.34 6.81 -23.19
N THR A 368 -27.89 7.74 -23.98
CA THR A 368 -27.11 8.55 -24.92
C THR A 368 -26.79 9.93 -24.34
N ILE A 369 -25.50 10.25 -24.26
CA ILE A 369 -24.99 11.56 -23.86
C ILE A 369 -24.32 12.21 -25.07
N ILE A 370 -24.61 13.48 -25.32
CA ILE A 370 -23.87 14.32 -26.26
C ILE A 370 -22.93 15.22 -25.46
N VAL A 371 -21.66 15.25 -25.86
CA VAL A 371 -20.58 16.01 -25.23
C VAL A 371 -19.83 16.83 -26.28
N ASP A 372 -18.87 17.64 -25.84
CA ASP A 372 -17.92 18.26 -26.75
C ASP A 372 -17.03 17.20 -27.45
N PRO A 373 -16.43 17.51 -28.61
CA PRO A 373 -15.55 16.56 -29.30
C PRO A 373 -14.42 16.08 -28.40
N LEU A 374 -14.28 14.76 -28.26
CA LEU A 374 -13.23 14.13 -27.45
C LEU A 374 -11.83 14.42 -28.02
N GLN A 375 -10.86 14.60 -27.13
CA GLN A 375 -9.45 14.77 -27.51
C GLN A 375 -8.75 13.43 -27.70
N TYR A 376 -9.15 12.42 -26.92
CA TYR A 376 -8.47 11.13 -26.85
C TYR A 376 -9.37 9.97 -27.27
N GLU A 377 -8.73 8.84 -27.57
CA GLU A 377 -9.40 7.56 -27.73
C GLU A 377 -9.57 6.91 -26.35
N HIS A 378 -10.79 6.45 -26.05
CA HIS A 378 -11.10 5.71 -24.82
C HIS A 378 -11.56 4.28 -25.14
N ALA A 379 -10.78 3.57 -25.97
CA ALA A 379 -11.11 2.22 -26.40
C ALA A 379 -10.29 1.17 -25.64
N PRO A 380 -10.95 0.16 -25.03
CA PRO A 380 -10.25 -0.99 -24.48
C PRO A 380 -9.81 -1.96 -25.59
N PRO A 381 -8.97 -2.97 -25.29
CA PRO A 381 -8.60 -4.02 -26.23
C PRO A 381 -9.84 -4.71 -26.85
N ALA A 382 -9.87 -4.79 -28.17
CA ALA A 382 -11.00 -5.36 -28.90
C ALA A 382 -11.11 -6.88 -28.69
N GLY A 383 -12.34 -7.40 -28.74
CA GLY A 383 -12.62 -8.85 -28.69
C GLY A 383 -12.78 -9.46 -27.30
N TYR A 384 -12.66 -8.64 -26.24
CA TYR A 384 -12.72 -9.11 -24.85
C TYR A 384 -13.97 -8.65 -24.07
N GLY A 385 -14.84 -7.84 -24.66
CA GLY A 385 -16.04 -7.31 -23.96
C GLY A 385 -15.73 -6.33 -22.83
N LEU A 386 -14.52 -5.75 -22.83
CA LEU A 386 -14.08 -4.77 -21.84
C LEU A 386 -14.73 -3.39 -22.08
N GLN A 387 -14.78 -2.57 -21.03
CA GLN A 387 -15.33 -1.21 -21.06
C GLN A 387 -14.38 -0.22 -20.40
N THR A 388 -14.34 1.00 -20.94
CA THR A 388 -13.86 2.20 -20.25
C THR A 388 -15.04 2.89 -19.56
N HIS A 389 -14.76 3.79 -18.62
CA HIS A 389 -15.79 4.35 -17.75
C HIS A 389 -15.86 5.88 -17.86
N VAL A 390 -17.00 6.43 -17.44
CA VAL A 390 -17.22 7.87 -17.33
C VAL A 390 -17.91 8.17 -16.01
N ALA A 391 -17.35 9.11 -15.25
CA ALA A 391 -17.86 9.55 -13.96
C ALA A 391 -18.59 10.89 -14.07
N ASN A 392 -19.66 11.08 -13.29
CA ASN A 392 -20.26 12.39 -13.07
C ASN A 392 -19.67 13.02 -11.81
N MET A 393 -19.09 14.20 -11.98
CA MET A 393 -18.29 14.89 -10.96
C MET A 393 -19.10 15.88 -10.11
N GLU A 394 -20.41 16.00 -10.36
CA GLU A 394 -21.27 17.00 -9.70
C GLU A 394 -22.13 16.37 -8.60
N ARG A 395 -22.20 17.05 -7.45
CA ARG A 395 -23.13 16.75 -6.35
C ARG A 395 -23.76 18.03 -5.82
N ASN A 396 -24.98 17.94 -5.30
CA ASN A 396 -25.72 19.10 -4.80
C ASN A 396 -25.38 19.45 -3.33
N VAL A 397 -24.82 18.51 -2.58
CA VAL A 397 -24.16 18.75 -1.28
C VAL A 397 -22.66 18.80 -1.50
N ARG A 398 -22.01 19.88 -1.04
CA ARG A 398 -20.58 20.14 -1.31
C ARG A 398 -19.81 20.52 -0.06
N ILE A 399 -18.67 19.87 0.14
CA ILE A 399 -17.59 20.32 1.03
C ILE A 399 -16.47 20.83 0.11
N ILE A 400 -16.13 22.11 0.19
CA ILE A 400 -15.33 22.75 -0.85
C ILE A 400 -14.37 23.80 -0.28
N ALA A 401 -13.15 23.84 -0.80
CA ALA A 401 -12.26 24.98 -0.61
C ALA A 401 -12.76 26.20 -1.41
N ASP A 402 -12.67 27.41 -0.86
CA ASP A 402 -13.01 28.64 -1.58
C ASP A 402 -12.14 28.86 -2.84
N ASP A 403 -10.88 28.45 -2.79
CA ASP A 403 -10.00 28.22 -3.93
C ASP A 403 -9.63 26.73 -4.00
N VAL A 404 -10.22 26.03 -4.97
CA VAL A 404 -9.96 24.60 -5.21
C VAL A 404 -8.52 24.33 -5.65
N ASN A 405 -7.76 25.35 -6.09
CA ASN A 405 -6.37 25.23 -6.52
C ASN A 405 -5.38 25.80 -5.49
N ALA A 406 -5.84 26.06 -4.26
CA ALA A 406 -4.97 26.56 -3.20
C ALA A 406 -3.74 25.64 -3.00
N PRO A 407 -2.56 26.22 -2.68
CA PRO A 407 -1.39 25.45 -2.29
C PRO A 407 -1.71 24.43 -1.19
N ALA A 408 -1.07 23.25 -1.26
CA ALA A 408 -1.38 22.12 -0.40
C ALA A 408 -1.40 22.51 1.09
N GLU A 409 -0.41 23.28 1.54
CA GLU A 409 -0.25 23.72 2.93
C GLU A 409 -1.39 24.59 3.48
N ARG A 410 -2.28 25.11 2.61
CA ARG A 410 -3.44 25.94 2.99
C ARG A 410 -4.78 25.24 2.81
N ARG A 411 -4.79 24.06 2.20
CA ARG A 411 -6.02 23.34 1.88
C ARG A 411 -6.72 22.83 3.15
N PRO A 412 -8.06 22.77 3.14
CA PRO A 412 -8.86 22.17 4.20
C PRO A 412 -8.87 20.64 4.11
N HIS A 413 -9.29 19.98 5.17
CA HIS A 413 -9.41 18.52 5.23
C HIS A 413 -10.65 18.10 6.03
N VAL A 414 -11.03 16.83 5.92
CA VAL A 414 -12.08 16.22 6.75
C VAL A 414 -11.47 15.11 7.59
N MET A 415 -11.78 15.08 8.88
CA MET A 415 -11.35 14.01 9.78
C MET A 415 -12.48 13.60 10.72
N PHE A 416 -12.92 12.35 10.59
CA PHE A 416 -13.85 11.68 11.50
C PHE A 416 -13.05 10.91 12.53
N MET A 417 -12.93 11.46 13.73
CA MET A 417 -12.11 10.93 14.80
C MET A 417 -12.91 10.03 15.73
N GLN A 418 -12.43 8.80 15.95
CA GLN A 418 -12.74 8.01 17.15
C GLN A 418 -14.20 7.61 17.37
N ASN A 419 -15.07 7.89 16.40
CA ASN A 419 -16.48 7.61 16.44
C ASN A 419 -16.92 7.17 15.03
N PRO A 420 -17.44 5.94 14.87
CA PRO A 420 -17.85 5.42 13.56
C PRO A 420 -19.20 5.97 13.10
N ASN A 421 -19.89 6.77 13.92
CA ASN A 421 -21.24 7.28 13.66
C ASN A 421 -21.26 8.38 12.58
N VAL A 422 -20.93 8.01 11.34
CA VAL A 422 -20.76 8.90 10.19
C VAL A 422 -21.36 8.29 8.95
N GLU A 423 -22.19 9.07 8.25
CA GLU A 423 -22.72 8.71 6.93
C GLU A 423 -22.56 9.91 5.98
N VAL A 424 -21.89 9.67 4.85
CA VAL A 424 -21.64 10.67 3.80
C VAL A 424 -22.11 10.08 2.47
N VAL A 425 -23.25 10.57 1.97
CA VAL A 425 -23.99 9.98 0.86
C VAL A 425 -24.26 11.04 -0.22
N ASN A 426 -23.79 10.81 -1.44
CA ASN A 426 -23.93 11.70 -2.60
C ASN A 426 -23.39 13.13 -2.36
N VAL A 427 -22.19 13.22 -1.78
CA VAL A 427 -21.51 14.48 -1.47
C VAL A 427 -20.30 14.69 -2.38
N GLY A 428 -20.10 15.93 -2.83
CA GLY A 428 -18.91 16.32 -3.58
C GLY A 428 -17.89 17.00 -2.65
N VAL A 429 -16.63 16.60 -2.76
CA VAL A 429 -15.50 17.06 -1.95
C VAL A 429 -14.43 17.62 -2.89
N TYR A 430 -14.26 18.93 -2.91
CA TYR A 430 -13.51 19.63 -3.97
C TYR A 430 -12.36 20.47 -3.40
N GLY A 431 -11.14 20.19 -3.85
CA GLY A 431 -9.95 20.97 -3.46
C GLY A 431 -9.53 20.80 -1.99
N LEU A 432 -9.85 19.65 -1.39
CA LEU A 432 -9.46 19.31 -0.02
C LEU A 432 -8.20 18.42 0.00
N GLY A 433 -7.69 18.20 1.21
CA GLY A 433 -6.46 17.48 1.48
C GLY A 433 -5.26 18.42 1.51
N ARG A 434 -4.38 18.24 2.49
CA ARG A 434 -3.17 19.07 2.69
C ARG A 434 -1.89 18.24 2.81
N THR A 435 -1.96 16.99 3.25
CA THR A 435 -0.77 16.12 3.29
C THR A 435 -0.32 15.87 1.85
N ASN A 436 0.89 16.30 1.49
CA ASN A 436 1.44 16.13 0.16
C ASN A 436 2.20 14.80 0.07
N LYS A 437 1.72 13.85 -0.74
CA LYS A 437 2.35 12.52 -0.86
C LYS A 437 3.58 12.49 -1.77
N LEU A 438 3.86 13.54 -2.52
CA LEU A 438 5.15 13.66 -3.24
C LEU A 438 6.31 13.91 -2.29
N GLU A 439 6.03 14.49 -1.12
CA GLU A 439 7.03 14.82 -0.11
C GLU A 439 6.96 13.82 1.05
N PRO A 440 8.10 13.44 1.67
CA PRO A 440 8.08 12.66 2.89
C PRO A 440 7.28 13.34 3.99
N LEU A 441 6.59 12.56 4.82
CA LEU A 441 5.88 13.09 5.99
C LEU A 441 6.82 13.80 6.95
N ASN A 442 6.37 14.93 7.47
CA ASN A 442 7.07 15.70 8.48
C ASN A 442 6.06 16.21 9.52
N ALA A 443 5.88 15.42 10.57
CA ALA A 443 4.92 15.72 11.63
C ALA A 443 5.34 16.96 12.45
N PRO A 444 4.37 17.74 12.95
CA PRO A 444 4.66 18.86 13.84
C PRO A 444 5.21 18.36 15.18
N VAL A 445 6.28 19.00 15.66
CA VAL A 445 6.78 18.80 17.02
C VAL A 445 6.45 20.06 17.81
N VAL A 446 5.68 19.92 18.89
CA VAL A 446 5.25 21.05 19.71
C VAL A 446 5.86 20.91 21.11
N VAL A 447 6.56 21.95 21.55
CA VAL A 447 7.14 22.03 22.90
C VAL A 447 6.58 23.27 23.57
N ASP A 448 5.98 23.12 24.74
CA ASP A 448 5.34 24.19 25.52
C ASP A 448 4.35 25.04 24.70
N GLY A 449 3.59 24.38 23.81
CA GLY A 449 2.60 25.03 22.94
C GLY A 449 3.19 25.73 21.71
N VAL A 450 4.50 25.60 21.44
CA VAL A 450 5.17 26.23 20.30
C VAL A 450 5.67 25.18 19.31
N LEU A 451 5.28 25.33 18.04
CA LEU A 451 5.78 24.51 16.93
C LEU A 451 7.30 24.72 16.77
N GLN A 452 8.04 23.62 16.71
CA GLN A 452 9.50 23.66 16.57
C GLN A 452 9.92 23.92 15.12
N PRO A 453 10.95 24.77 14.89
CA PRO A 453 11.45 25.06 13.55
C PRO A 453 11.85 23.80 12.77
N GLY A 454 11.47 23.72 11.49
CA GLY A 454 11.79 22.58 10.62
C GLY A 454 10.90 21.35 10.81
N THR A 455 9.84 21.46 11.62
CA THR A 455 8.82 20.43 11.81
C THR A 455 7.46 20.91 11.30
N GLY A 456 6.54 19.98 11.01
CA GLY A 456 5.21 20.30 10.48
C GLY A 456 5.19 20.80 9.03
N THR A 457 6.25 20.61 8.24
CA THR A 457 6.28 21.07 6.84
C THR A 457 5.35 20.28 5.93
N ASN A 458 5.07 19.02 6.29
CA ASN A 458 4.15 18.14 5.59
C ASN A 458 3.44 17.24 6.62
N PRO A 459 2.46 17.78 7.36
CA PRO A 459 1.81 17.05 8.44
C PRO A 459 0.99 15.87 7.88
N PRO A 460 1.01 14.69 8.53
CA PRO A 460 0.18 13.56 8.12
C PRO A 460 -1.30 13.83 8.39
N ALA A 461 -2.17 12.93 7.90
CA ALA A 461 -3.58 12.86 8.30
C ALA A 461 -4.43 14.08 7.88
N ARG A 462 -4.11 14.78 6.79
CA ARG A 462 -4.94 15.87 6.25
C ARG A 462 -5.45 15.48 4.87
N TYR A 463 -6.57 14.76 4.83
CA TYR A 463 -7.14 14.18 3.60
C TYR A 463 -8.59 14.66 3.36
N PRO A 464 -9.11 14.52 2.12
CA PRO A 464 -10.49 14.89 1.78
C PRO A 464 -11.56 14.11 2.55
N ILE A 465 -11.36 12.81 2.77
CA ILE A 465 -12.21 11.95 3.61
C ILE A 465 -11.30 11.05 4.44
N HIS A 466 -11.32 11.20 5.77
CA HIS A 466 -10.44 10.44 6.67
C HIS A 466 -11.19 9.93 7.89
N PHE A 467 -11.38 8.61 7.99
CA PHE A 467 -11.79 7.92 9.21
C PHE A 467 -10.55 7.62 10.04
N HIS A 468 -10.44 8.27 11.19
CA HIS A 468 -9.23 8.29 12.01
C HIS A 468 -9.50 7.63 13.38
N HIS A 469 -9.09 6.38 13.51
CA HIS A 469 -9.25 5.53 14.70
C HIS A 469 -10.70 5.39 15.16
N THR A 470 -11.68 5.29 14.25
CA THR A 470 -13.10 5.16 14.63
C THR A 470 -13.45 3.80 15.24
N GLY A 471 -12.49 2.88 15.31
CA GLY A 471 -12.63 1.55 15.89
C GLY A 471 -12.71 0.46 14.83
N VAL A 472 -12.27 -0.74 15.19
CA VAL A 472 -12.20 -1.93 14.30
C VAL A 472 -13.02 -3.09 14.87
N ASP A 473 -14.12 -2.77 15.56
CA ASP A 473 -15.02 -3.75 16.14
C ASP A 473 -16.00 -4.25 15.06
N PRO A 474 -15.92 -5.52 14.62
CA PRO A 474 -16.79 -6.05 13.58
C PRO A 474 -18.27 -6.12 14.01
N ASP A 475 -18.57 -6.07 15.31
CA ASP A 475 -19.94 -6.05 15.83
C ASP A 475 -20.55 -4.63 15.83
N SER A 476 -19.73 -3.60 15.59
CA SER A 476 -20.19 -2.20 15.50
C SER A 476 -20.83 -1.87 14.14
N THR A 477 -21.55 -0.76 14.06
CA THR A 477 -22.04 -0.25 12.76
C THR A 477 -20.90 0.48 12.03
N PRO A 478 -20.58 0.11 10.79
CA PRO A 478 -19.53 0.81 10.03
C PRO A 478 -19.94 2.24 9.71
N GLY A 479 -18.94 3.11 9.60
CA GLY A 479 -19.12 4.38 8.90
C GLY A 479 -19.44 4.13 7.43
N LEU A 480 -20.29 4.96 6.83
CA LEU A 480 -20.72 4.81 5.44
C LEU A 480 -20.29 5.99 4.57
N VAL A 481 -19.66 5.70 3.44
CA VAL A 481 -19.39 6.65 2.36
C VAL A 481 -19.97 6.06 1.08
N ARG A 482 -20.97 6.71 0.48
CA ARG A 482 -21.64 6.21 -0.73
C ARG A 482 -21.80 7.32 -1.76
N GLY A 483 -21.45 7.06 -3.01
CA GLY A 483 -21.73 8.03 -4.08
C GLY A 483 -20.93 9.33 -3.98
N VAL A 484 -19.83 9.34 -3.23
CA VAL A 484 -19.03 10.54 -2.96
C VAL A 484 -18.02 10.79 -4.08
N VAL A 485 -17.79 12.06 -4.41
CA VAL A 485 -16.75 12.48 -5.34
C VAL A 485 -15.67 13.22 -4.58
N VAL A 486 -14.42 12.75 -4.69
CA VAL A 486 -13.21 13.50 -4.31
C VAL A 486 -12.56 13.98 -5.60
N ASP A 487 -12.45 15.30 -5.76
CA ASP A 487 -11.88 15.95 -6.93
C ASP A 487 -10.64 16.77 -6.53
N GLY A 488 -9.48 16.20 -6.84
CA GLY A 488 -8.16 16.73 -6.52
C GLY A 488 -7.77 16.50 -5.06
N SER A 489 -6.59 15.91 -4.86
CA SER A 489 -5.95 15.85 -3.54
C SER A 489 -4.43 15.84 -3.67
N PRO A 490 -3.68 16.62 -2.85
CA PRO A 490 -2.22 16.54 -2.84
C PRO A 490 -1.72 15.26 -2.14
N GLY A 491 -2.62 14.49 -1.53
CA GLY A 491 -2.34 13.23 -0.90
C GLY A 491 -3.48 12.24 -1.12
N TRP A 492 -3.68 11.36 -0.14
CA TRP A 492 -4.71 10.33 -0.26
C TRP A 492 -6.12 10.90 -0.39
N GLY A 493 -6.97 10.23 -1.17
CA GLY A 493 -8.37 10.63 -1.38
C GLY A 493 -9.31 10.18 -0.25
N PHE A 494 -9.59 8.88 -0.21
CA PHE A 494 -10.39 8.23 0.84
C PHE A 494 -9.48 7.42 1.75
N VAL A 495 -9.58 7.64 3.06
CA VAL A 495 -8.70 7.01 4.04
C VAL A 495 -9.51 6.36 5.15
N ILE A 496 -9.32 5.04 5.30
CA ILE A 496 -9.71 4.28 6.48
C ILE A 496 -8.43 4.02 7.27
N HIS A 497 -8.37 4.50 8.52
CA HIS A 497 -7.20 4.37 9.38
C HIS A 497 -7.65 3.85 10.75
N GLN A 498 -7.27 2.62 11.09
CA GLN A 498 -7.72 1.87 12.28
C GLN A 498 -9.24 2.00 12.53
N SER A 499 -10.02 1.82 11.45
CA SER A 499 -11.44 2.13 11.41
C SER A 499 -12.24 1.02 10.72
N TYR A 500 -13.55 0.98 11.00
CA TYR A 500 -14.53 0.16 10.31
C TYR A 500 -15.42 1.06 9.45
N ALA A 501 -15.23 1.00 8.13
CA ALA A 501 -16.01 1.79 7.21
C ALA A 501 -16.26 1.06 5.87
N ILE A 502 -17.38 1.39 5.25
CA ILE A 502 -17.74 0.97 3.90
C ILE A 502 -17.67 2.20 3.00
N VAL A 503 -16.83 2.13 1.96
CA VAL A 503 -16.79 3.12 0.89
C VAL A 503 -17.28 2.44 -0.38
N GLU A 504 -18.36 2.95 -0.94
CA GLU A 504 -18.96 2.35 -2.12
C GLU A 504 -19.45 3.37 -3.14
N ASP A 505 -19.51 2.94 -4.40
CA ASP A 505 -20.03 3.77 -5.50
C ASP A 505 -19.36 5.15 -5.58
N SER A 506 -18.12 5.30 -5.12
CA SER A 506 -17.45 6.59 -4.96
C SER A 506 -16.33 6.79 -5.98
N VAL A 507 -16.05 8.04 -6.31
CA VAL A 507 -15.08 8.44 -7.33
C VAL A 507 -13.99 9.29 -6.69
N ALA A 508 -12.74 8.94 -6.96
CA ALA A 508 -11.60 9.79 -6.66
C ALA A 508 -10.89 10.13 -7.97
N PHE A 509 -10.78 11.43 -8.27
CA PHE A 509 -10.07 11.94 -9.44
C PHE A 509 -8.87 12.78 -9.01
N ASN A 510 -7.75 12.60 -9.69
CA ASN A 510 -6.54 13.43 -9.54
C ASN A 510 -6.03 13.45 -8.08
N ALA A 511 -5.97 12.27 -7.47
CA ALA A 511 -5.35 12.08 -6.15
C ALA A 511 -3.84 11.84 -6.31
N THR A 512 -3.05 12.37 -5.38
CA THR A 512 -1.61 12.13 -5.33
C THR A 512 -1.29 11.09 -4.25
N GLY A 513 -0.38 10.16 -4.52
CA GLY A 513 -0.11 9.02 -3.65
C GLY A 513 -1.08 7.86 -3.91
N ALA A 514 -2.27 7.87 -3.31
CA ALA A 514 -3.25 6.81 -3.47
C ALA A 514 -4.69 7.33 -3.41
N ALA A 515 -5.58 6.86 -4.29
CA ALA A 515 -6.96 7.36 -4.32
C ALA A 515 -7.82 6.80 -3.17
N PHE A 516 -7.64 5.52 -2.83
CA PHE A 516 -8.29 4.84 -1.71
C PHE A 516 -7.24 4.12 -0.86
N THR A 517 -7.31 4.29 0.47
CA THR A 517 -6.25 3.84 1.38
C THR A 517 -6.81 3.19 2.65
N GLY A 518 -6.30 1.99 2.97
CA GLY A 518 -6.21 1.47 4.34
C GLY A 518 -4.80 1.70 4.90
N GLU A 519 -4.64 2.40 6.03
CA GLU A 519 -3.35 2.99 6.44
C GLU A 519 -2.45 2.09 7.30
N ASP A 520 -2.98 1.47 8.35
CA ASP A 520 -2.18 0.84 9.41
C ASP A 520 -2.23 -0.68 9.37
N GLY A 521 -3.26 -1.26 8.77
CA GLY A 521 -3.32 -2.66 8.37
C GLY A 521 -4.27 -3.54 9.18
N ASN A 522 -4.99 -3.00 10.16
CA ASN A 522 -6.04 -3.68 10.92
C ASN A 522 -7.45 -3.16 10.60
N GLU A 523 -7.59 -2.31 9.59
CA GLU A 523 -8.87 -1.78 9.15
C GLU A 523 -9.79 -2.87 8.61
N ILE A 524 -11.08 -2.74 8.90
CA ILE A 524 -12.13 -3.66 8.44
C ILE A 524 -13.20 -2.89 7.65
N GLY A 525 -14.04 -3.62 6.92
CA GLY A 525 -15.09 -3.07 6.08
C GLY A 525 -14.84 -3.33 4.61
N ALA A 526 -15.20 -2.39 3.74
CA ALA A 526 -15.21 -2.68 2.30
C ALA A 526 -14.99 -1.45 1.42
N PHE A 527 -14.30 -1.67 0.31
CA PHE A 527 -14.33 -0.85 -0.89
C PHE A 527 -15.12 -1.59 -1.97
N LEU A 528 -16.29 -1.06 -2.33
CA LEU A 528 -17.22 -1.71 -3.27
C LEU A 528 -17.54 -0.79 -4.45
N ARG A 529 -17.31 -1.25 -5.69
CA ARG A 529 -17.65 -0.48 -6.91
C ARG A 529 -17.15 0.98 -6.86
N ASN A 530 -15.91 1.20 -6.43
CA ASN A 530 -15.30 2.53 -6.48
C ASN A 530 -14.49 2.74 -7.77
N LEU A 531 -14.29 4.00 -8.16
CA LEU A 531 -13.54 4.39 -9.34
C LEU A 531 -12.42 5.38 -8.98
N ALA A 532 -11.17 4.96 -9.16
CA ALA A 532 -10.00 5.83 -9.14
C ALA A 532 -9.65 6.26 -10.57
N ILE A 533 -9.47 7.56 -10.79
CA ILE A 533 -9.13 8.14 -12.09
C ILE A 533 -7.89 9.04 -11.92
N SER A 534 -6.87 8.80 -12.74
CA SER A 534 -5.68 9.66 -12.81
C SER A 534 -4.96 9.81 -11.45
N THR A 535 -4.47 8.71 -10.88
CA THR A 535 -3.66 8.80 -9.65
C THR A 535 -2.20 9.09 -10.00
N HIS A 536 -1.64 10.13 -9.37
CA HIS A 536 -0.22 10.48 -9.51
C HIS A 536 0.62 10.10 -8.30
N GLY A 537 1.93 10.00 -8.45
CA GLY A 537 2.81 9.80 -7.29
C GLY A 537 4.30 9.88 -7.60
N SER A 538 5.10 9.60 -6.56
CA SER A 538 6.57 9.72 -6.62
C SER A 538 7.25 8.62 -7.45
N VAL A 539 6.53 7.53 -7.76
CA VAL A 539 7.03 6.27 -8.38
C VAL A 539 8.24 5.62 -7.70
N GLU A 540 8.55 6.07 -6.47
CA GLU A 540 9.58 5.50 -5.60
C GLU A 540 9.18 4.09 -5.14
N ASP A 541 10.18 3.29 -4.73
CA ASP A 541 9.92 1.98 -4.11
C ASP A 541 9.01 2.16 -2.89
N PRO A 542 7.87 1.45 -2.80
CA PRO A 542 6.88 1.64 -1.73
C PRO A 542 7.44 1.40 -0.32
N ARG A 543 8.62 0.77 -0.20
CA ARG A 543 9.29 0.50 1.08
C ARG A 543 10.14 1.67 1.57
N SER A 544 10.48 2.63 0.70
CA SER A 544 11.52 3.63 0.94
C SER A 544 11.23 4.58 2.12
N ARG A 545 9.94 4.78 2.45
CA ARG A 545 9.49 5.71 3.52
C ARG A 545 8.75 5.01 4.67
N THR A 546 8.89 3.69 4.78
CA THR A 546 8.25 2.89 5.83
C THR A 546 8.70 3.26 7.24
N ASP A 547 9.88 3.88 7.41
CA ASP A 547 10.49 4.25 8.70
C ASP A 547 9.79 5.42 9.38
N ILE A 548 9.20 6.31 8.57
CA ILE A 548 8.37 7.43 9.00
C ILE A 548 6.87 7.11 8.91
N GLY A 549 6.51 5.86 8.54
CA GLY A 549 5.13 5.44 8.38
C GLY A 549 4.40 6.13 7.23
N ASP A 550 5.13 6.51 6.18
CA ASP A 550 4.58 7.12 4.96
C ASP A 550 4.40 6.04 3.89
N PHE A 551 3.15 5.73 3.57
CA PHE A 551 2.76 4.66 2.64
C PHE A 551 1.99 5.21 1.44
N GLY A 552 1.75 4.36 0.44
CA GLY A 552 0.90 4.68 -0.70
C GLY A 552 1.22 6.01 -1.37
N PHE A 553 2.51 6.33 -1.53
CA PHE A 553 3.00 7.61 -2.08
C PHE A 553 3.47 7.49 -3.54
N SER A 554 3.51 6.28 -4.09
CA SER A 554 4.04 6.01 -5.44
C SER A 554 3.06 6.28 -6.58
N GLY A 555 1.75 6.38 -6.31
CA GLY A 555 0.71 6.66 -7.31
C GLY A 555 -0.22 5.49 -7.59
N HIS A 556 -0.95 5.02 -6.57
CA HIS A 556 -1.82 3.84 -6.60
C HIS A 556 -3.30 4.17 -6.74
N GLY A 557 -4.06 3.38 -7.50
CA GLY A 557 -5.53 3.46 -7.41
C GLY A 557 -6.01 3.12 -5.99
N PHE A 558 -5.58 1.96 -5.50
CA PHE A 558 -5.97 1.43 -4.19
C PHE A 558 -4.74 0.95 -3.43
N TRP A 559 -4.58 1.40 -2.19
CA TRP A 559 -3.53 0.95 -1.27
C TRP A 559 -4.14 0.32 -0.03
N LEU A 560 -3.76 -0.92 0.28
CA LEU A 560 -4.20 -1.61 1.48
C LEU A 560 -2.99 -2.02 2.32
N GLN A 561 -2.85 -1.40 3.49
CA GLN A 561 -1.87 -1.87 4.47
C GLN A 561 -2.31 -3.19 5.14
N GLY A 562 -3.59 -3.56 5.01
CA GLY A 562 -4.23 -4.67 5.72
C GLY A 562 -5.06 -5.57 4.81
N PRO A 563 -5.14 -6.88 5.12
CA PRO A 563 -5.86 -7.83 4.29
C PRO A 563 -7.39 -7.85 4.50
N THR A 564 -7.94 -7.17 5.53
CA THR A 564 -9.35 -7.35 5.94
C THR A 564 -10.34 -6.31 5.41
N ILE A 565 -9.90 -5.34 4.61
CA ILE A 565 -10.83 -4.52 3.81
C ILE A 565 -11.24 -5.36 2.60
N GLU A 566 -12.53 -5.63 2.46
CA GLU A 566 -13.09 -6.31 1.29
C GLU A 566 -12.98 -5.42 0.04
N MET A 567 -12.56 -6.01 -1.07
CA MET A 567 -12.32 -5.33 -2.34
C MET A 567 -13.14 -6.00 -3.44
N GLU A 568 -14.27 -5.41 -3.80
CA GLU A 568 -15.14 -5.97 -4.84
C GLU A 568 -15.55 -4.94 -5.91
N GLY A 569 -15.32 -5.30 -7.18
CA GLY A 569 -15.81 -4.52 -8.31
C GLY A 569 -15.20 -3.13 -8.45
N ASN A 570 -14.07 -2.86 -7.80
CA ASN A 570 -13.40 -1.57 -7.87
C ASN A 570 -12.63 -1.43 -9.19
N ILE A 571 -12.52 -0.20 -9.67
CA ILE A 571 -11.86 0.15 -10.92
C ILE A 571 -10.77 1.18 -10.66
N SER A 572 -9.55 0.87 -11.09
CA SER A 572 -8.45 1.84 -11.18
C SER A 572 -8.14 2.14 -12.64
N ALA A 573 -8.24 3.40 -13.04
CA ALA A 573 -8.05 3.85 -14.41
C ALA A 573 -7.06 5.02 -14.47
N GLY A 574 -5.83 4.74 -14.91
CA GLY A 574 -4.75 5.71 -14.85
C GLY A 574 -4.09 5.76 -13.47
N SER A 575 -2.87 5.23 -13.38
CA SER A 575 -2.08 5.26 -12.14
C SER A 575 -0.60 5.27 -12.47
N ASP A 576 0.15 6.18 -11.86
CA ASP A 576 1.61 6.31 -12.05
C ASP A 576 2.36 5.02 -11.65
N ASP A 577 1.83 4.26 -10.68
CA ASP A 577 2.36 2.98 -10.25
C ASP A 577 1.33 1.84 -10.42
N SER A 578 1.05 1.03 -9.40
CA SER A 578 0.10 -0.08 -9.50
C SER A 578 -1.36 0.36 -9.36
N GLY A 579 -2.27 -0.25 -10.13
CA GLY A 579 -3.71 -0.01 -9.97
C GLY A 579 -4.20 -0.39 -8.56
N PHE A 580 -3.69 -1.49 -8.03
CA PHE A 580 -3.95 -2.00 -6.68
C PHE A 580 -2.64 -2.42 -6.00
N ALA A 581 -2.52 -2.13 -4.71
CA ALA A 581 -1.42 -2.61 -3.87
C ALA A 581 -1.98 -3.21 -2.57
N ILE A 582 -1.64 -4.48 -2.32
CA ILE A 582 -1.84 -5.15 -1.04
C ILE A 582 -0.47 -5.20 -0.36
N PHE A 583 -0.27 -4.38 0.67
CA PHE A 583 1.00 -4.21 1.36
C PHE A 583 0.87 -4.54 2.85
N THR A 584 0.94 -5.82 3.20
CA THR A 584 0.56 -6.29 4.54
C THR A 584 1.72 -6.32 5.53
N SER A 585 2.64 -5.36 5.43
CA SER A 585 3.72 -5.17 6.41
C SER A 585 3.40 -3.97 7.30
N SER A 586 2.84 -4.23 8.48
CA SER A 586 2.59 -3.20 9.47
C SER A 586 3.49 -3.34 10.69
N ALA A 587 4.14 -2.24 11.04
CA ALA A 587 4.83 -2.06 12.31
C ALA A 587 3.96 -1.39 13.38
N LYS A 588 2.76 -0.90 13.01
CA LYS A 588 1.87 -0.09 13.85
C LYS A 588 0.65 -0.85 14.33
N ALA A 589 0.19 -1.86 13.59
CA ALA A 589 -1.01 -2.62 13.89
C ALA A 589 -0.79 -4.13 13.86
N ALA A 590 -1.70 -4.82 14.53
CA ALA A 590 -1.87 -6.26 14.55
C ALA A 590 -3.35 -6.56 14.85
N TYR A 591 -3.75 -7.80 14.61
CA TYR A 591 -5.10 -8.28 14.93
C TYR A 591 -5.11 -8.97 16.29
N ALA A 592 -6.23 -8.94 17.02
CA ALA A 592 -6.37 -9.84 18.16
C ALA A 592 -6.56 -11.27 17.62
N ALA A 593 -5.94 -12.24 18.28
CA ALA A 593 -5.93 -13.62 17.82
C ALA A 593 -7.33 -14.26 17.78
N GLU A 594 -8.24 -13.84 18.66
CA GLU A 594 -9.63 -14.30 18.65
C GLU A 594 -10.48 -13.71 17.52
N ASP A 595 -10.02 -12.63 16.88
CA ASP A 595 -10.70 -11.99 15.74
C ASP A 595 -10.24 -12.57 14.39
N VAL A 596 -9.23 -13.46 14.40
CA VAL A 596 -8.59 -14.02 13.20
C VAL A 596 -8.74 -15.53 13.14
N GLY A 597 -9.52 -16.02 12.17
CA GLY A 597 -9.47 -17.43 11.73
C GLY A 597 -9.82 -18.49 12.79
N PRO A 598 -9.63 -19.79 12.52
CA PRO A 598 -10.16 -20.87 13.37
C PRO A 598 -9.63 -20.80 14.80
N ALA A 599 -10.44 -21.23 15.78
CA ALA A 599 -10.29 -21.08 17.24
C ALA A 599 -8.91 -21.41 17.89
N GLY A 600 -7.95 -21.95 17.14
CA GLY A 600 -6.60 -22.27 17.62
C GLY A 600 -5.71 -21.06 17.93
N TRP A 601 -5.94 -19.90 17.31
CA TRP A 601 -5.10 -18.71 17.51
C TRP A 601 -5.16 -18.16 18.94
N ALA A 602 -6.38 -18.04 19.48
CA ALA A 602 -6.63 -17.49 20.81
C ALA A 602 -5.97 -18.32 21.95
N GLY A 603 -5.66 -19.60 21.71
CA GLY A 603 -4.98 -20.46 22.67
C GLY A 603 -3.45 -20.35 22.65
N GLU A 604 -2.86 -19.64 21.68
CA GLU A 604 -1.44 -19.76 21.36
C GLU A 604 -0.71 -18.41 21.21
N ALA A 605 -1.45 -17.36 20.85
CA ALA A 605 -0.98 -16.00 20.86
C ALA A 605 -2.13 -15.06 21.23
N ARG A 606 -1.80 -13.89 21.77
CA ARG A 606 -2.80 -12.84 22.00
C ARG A 606 -3.08 -12.03 20.73
N ILE A 607 -2.11 -11.91 19.83
CA ILE A 607 -2.20 -11.11 18.62
C ILE A 607 -1.61 -11.82 17.40
N VAL A 608 -2.04 -11.41 16.21
CA VAL A 608 -1.60 -11.93 14.91
C VAL A 608 -1.04 -10.79 14.06
N PRO A 609 0.18 -10.93 13.50
CA PRO A 609 0.74 -9.96 12.56
C PRO A 609 -0.15 -9.77 11.34
N VAL A 610 -0.20 -8.53 10.82
CA VAL A 610 -1.05 -8.17 9.68
C VAL A 610 -0.85 -9.10 8.47
N GLY A 611 0.40 -9.35 8.07
CA GLY A 611 0.70 -10.22 6.93
C GLY A 611 0.32 -11.69 7.10
N ALA A 612 0.09 -12.16 8.32
CA ALA A 612 -0.30 -13.54 8.57
C ALA A 612 -1.82 -13.78 8.34
N VAL A 613 -2.61 -12.71 8.28
CA VAL A 613 -4.06 -12.79 8.06
C VAL A 613 -4.32 -12.93 6.55
N PRO A 614 -5.13 -13.91 6.13
CA PRO A 614 -5.51 -14.03 4.72
C PRO A 614 -6.27 -12.81 4.24
N VAL A 615 -6.08 -12.44 2.97
CA VAL A 615 -6.93 -11.44 2.30
C VAL A 615 -8.39 -11.86 2.43
N ALA A 616 -9.24 -10.91 2.80
CA ALA A 616 -10.68 -11.03 2.74
C ALA A 616 -11.14 -11.15 1.28
N THR A 617 -12.32 -10.66 0.91
CA THR A 617 -12.73 -10.67 -0.49
C THR A 617 -11.80 -9.79 -1.34
N PHE A 618 -11.19 -10.36 -2.38
CA PHE A 618 -10.62 -9.61 -3.49
C PHE A 618 -11.16 -10.19 -4.79
N ALA A 619 -12.23 -9.59 -5.32
CA ALA A 619 -12.98 -10.15 -6.43
C ALA A 619 -13.39 -9.11 -7.48
N ASN A 620 -13.30 -9.48 -8.76
CA ASN A 620 -13.86 -8.71 -9.87
C ASN A 620 -13.31 -7.27 -9.99
N ASN A 621 -12.13 -7.01 -9.42
CA ASN A 621 -11.47 -5.72 -9.52
C ASN A 621 -10.81 -5.56 -10.89
N THR A 622 -10.80 -4.33 -11.40
CA THR A 622 -10.29 -4.00 -12.73
C THR A 622 -9.27 -2.87 -12.64
N ALA A 623 -8.10 -3.04 -13.26
CA ALA A 623 -7.14 -1.96 -13.45
C ALA A 623 -6.87 -1.74 -14.94
N TYR A 624 -6.66 -0.49 -15.36
CA TYR A 624 -6.11 -0.22 -16.69
C TYR A 624 -5.38 1.10 -16.77
N ALA A 625 -4.50 1.21 -17.77
CA ALA A 625 -3.64 2.37 -17.97
C ALA A 625 -2.78 2.69 -16.74
N ALA A 626 -2.31 1.66 -16.03
CA ALA A 626 -1.41 1.76 -14.88
C ALA A 626 -0.06 1.14 -15.20
N ARG A 627 0.99 1.51 -14.46
CA ARG A 627 2.34 0.93 -14.66
C ARG A 627 2.31 -0.59 -14.48
N GLN A 628 1.56 -1.04 -13.48
CA GLN A 628 1.28 -2.44 -13.15
C GLN A 628 -0.18 -2.59 -12.71
N GLY A 629 -0.76 -3.78 -12.81
CA GLY A 629 -2.16 -4.01 -12.41
C GLY A 629 -2.32 -4.14 -10.90
N LEU A 630 -1.75 -5.21 -10.32
CA LEU A 630 -1.79 -5.53 -8.90
C LEU A 630 -0.40 -5.86 -8.38
N GLU A 631 -0.01 -5.28 -7.26
CA GLU A 631 1.11 -5.74 -6.46
C GLU A 631 0.68 -6.32 -5.12
N VAL A 632 1.35 -7.39 -4.71
CA VAL A 632 1.11 -8.06 -3.44
C VAL A 632 2.42 -8.16 -2.69
N TRP A 633 2.45 -7.67 -1.47
CA TRP A 633 3.63 -7.62 -0.62
C TRP A 633 3.33 -8.19 0.75
N PHE A 634 4.23 -9.06 1.22
CA PHE A 634 4.25 -9.53 2.61
C PHE A 634 2.94 -10.21 3.07
N LEU A 635 2.18 -10.83 2.15
CA LEU A 635 1.13 -11.77 2.51
C LEU A 635 1.83 -13.07 2.91
N THR A 636 1.97 -13.28 4.20
CA THR A 636 2.79 -14.33 4.78
C THR A 636 1.99 -15.52 5.30
N GLY A 637 0.67 -15.55 5.05
CA GLY A 637 -0.34 -16.47 5.58
C GLY A 637 -0.06 -17.97 5.44
N GLY A 638 0.86 -18.50 6.22
CA GLY A 638 1.10 -19.94 6.35
C GLY A 638 1.70 -20.31 7.69
N TRP A 639 1.12 -19.77 8.75
CA TRP A 639 1.20 -20.42 10.05
C TRP A 639 0.00 -21.38 10.15
N ARG A 640 0.27 -22.68 10.27
CA ARG A 640 -0.71 -23.73 10.63
C ARG A 640 -1.94 -23.89 9.71
N ASP A 641 -1.71 -24.21 8.43
CA ASP A 641 -2.76 -24.61 7.50
C ASP A 641 -3.90 -23.57 7.31
N LEU A 642 -3.61 -22.28 7.52
CA LEU A 642 -4.56 -21.22 7.17
C LEU A 642 -4.95 -21.32 5.69
N ALA A 643 -6.22 -20.97 5.43
CA ALA A 643 -6.70 -20.82 4.07
C ALA A 643 -5.80 -19.84 3.30
N PRO A 644 -5.53 -20.11 2.02
CA PRO A 644 -4.75 -19.21 1.19
C PRO A 644 -5.46 -17.85 1.04
N SER A 645 -4.67 -16.81 0.79
CA SER A 645 -5.23 -15.55 0.25
C SER A 645 -5.66 -15.79 -1.19
N VAL A 646 -6.89 -15.39 -1.56
CA VAL A 646 -7.45 -15.67 -2.89
C VAL A 646 -7.73 -14.37 -3.64
N ILE A 647 -7.11 -14.21 -4.80
CA ILE A 647 -7.35 -13.12 -5.75
C ILE A 647 -8.21 -13.68 -6.87
N THR A 648 -9.46 -13.20 -6.99
CA THR A 648 -10.46 -13.78 -7.91
C THR A 648 -10.81 -12.81 -9.04
N ASN A 649 -10.80 -13.30 -10.28
CA ASN A 649 -11.28 -12.58 -11.47
C ASN A 649 -10.70 -11.16 -11.65
N PHE A 650 -9.41 -10.97 -11.35
CA PHE A 650 -8.76 -9.69 -11.60
C PHE A 650 -8.59 -9.42 -13.10
N THR A 651 -8.98 -8.24 -13.55
CA THR A 651 -8.85 -7.83 -14.95
C THR A 651 -7.85 -6.70 -15.09
N TYR A 652 -6.91 -6.83 -16.04
CA TYR A 652 -5.94 -5.77 -16.31
C TYR A 652 -5.56 -5.64 -17.79
N TRP A 653 -5.44 -4.39 -18.25
CA TRP A 653 -4.90 -4.06 -19.58
C TRP A 653 -4.22 -2.69 -19.64
N GLY A 654 -3.57 -2.39 -20.78
CA GLY A 654 -2.92 -1.10 -21.01
C GLY A 654 -1.59 -1.00 -20.25
N SER A 655 -0.84 -2.10 -20.22
CA SER A 655 0.30 -2.31 -19.34
C SER A 655 1.62 -1.70 -19.79
N ARG A 656 2.45 -1.35 -18.80
CA ARG A 656 3.88 -1.10 -18.95
C ARG A 656 4.72 -2.24 -18.38
N LEU A 657 4.35 -2.75 -17.21
CA LEU A 657 4.97 -3.88 -16.52
C LEU A 657 3.96 -5.03 -16.39
N SER A 658 4.16 -5.90 -15.39
CA SER A 658 3.33 -7.06 -15.16
C SER A 658 1.87 -6.71 -14.88
N ALA A 659 0.97 -7.66 -15.13
CA ALA A 659 -0.40 -7.50 -14.69
C ALA A 659 -0.53 -7.73 -13.19
N ILE A 660 0.13 -8.78 -12.68
CA ILE A 660 0.22 -9.07 -11.26
C ILE A 660 1.69 -9.30 -10.92
N PHE A 661 2.18 -8.69 -9.85
CA PHE A 661 3.48 -9.03 -9.28
C PHE A 661 3.35 -9.38 -7.80
N VAL A 662 3.87 -10.56 -7.44
CA VAL A 662 3.84 -11.04 -6.06
C VAL A 662 5.24 -10.96 -5.45
N HIS A 663 5.35 -10.16 -4.39
CA HIS A 663 6.57 -9.86 -3.68
C HIS A 663 6.53 -10.48 -2.28
N TYR A 664 7.58 -11.23 -1.92
CA TYR A 664 7.84 -11.69 -0.54
C TYR A 664 6.61 -12.34 0.13
N SER A 665 5.75 -13.01 -0.64
CA SER A 665 4.48 -13.54 -0.18
C SER A 665 4.40 -15.06 -0.35
N LYS A 666 3.47 -15.70 0.36
CA LYS A 666 3.22 -17.14 0.25
C LYS A 666 1.76 -17.50 0.42
N ASN A 667 1.41 -18.72 -0.02
CA ASN A 667 0.08 -19.29 0.11
C ASN A 667 -0.99 -18.39 -0.53
N VAL A 668 -0.72 -17.94 -1.75
CA VAL A 668 -1.63 -17.10 -2.55
C VAL A 668 -2.18 -17.89 -3.72
N VAL A 669 -3.50 -17.83 -3.90
CA VAL A 669 -4.23 -18.38 -5.04
C VAL A 669 -4.64 -17.24 -5.95
N ILE A 670 -4.27 -17.33 -7.23
CA ILE A 670 -4.82 -16.47 -8.29
C ILE A 670 -5.82 -17.32 -9.07
N ASP A 671 -7.11 -16.99 -8.95
CA ASP A 671 -8.22 -17.75 -9.52
C ASP A 671 -8.97 -16.94 -10.59
N GLY A 672 -8.86 -17.38 -11.84
CA GLY A 672 -9.42 -16.71 -12.99
C GLY A 672 -8.68 -15.41 -13.36
N GLY A 673 -9.41 -14.49 -13.98
CA GLY A 673 -8.90 -13.19 -14.40
C GLY A 673 -8.46 -13.12 -15.86
N LEU A 674 -8.40 -11.89 -16.36
CA LEU A 674 -8.10 -11.55 -17.75
C LEU A 674 -6.99 -10.49 -17.78
N LEU A 675 -5.79 -10.93 -18.18
CA LEU A 675 -4.58 -10.12 -18.17
C LEU A 675 -4.11 -9.91 -19.61
N ILE A 676 -4.11 -8.66 -20.08
CA ILE A 676 -3.82 -8.32 -21.49
C ILE A 676 -2.62 -7.37 -21.55
N GLY A 677 -1.52 -7.87 -22.13
CA GLY A 677 -0.28 -7.14 -22.32
C GLY A 677 -0.24 -6.36 -23.64
N THR A 678 0.88 -5.66 -23.85
CA THR A 678 1.16 -4.91 -25.09
C THR A 678 2.37 -5.44 -25.85
N GLY A 679 2.89 -6.61 -25.46
CA GLY A 679 4.07 -7.24 -26.06
C GLY A 679 5.41 -6.66 -25.60
N GLN A 680 5.45 -6.05 -24.41
CA GLN A 680 6.71 -5.57 -23.84
C GLN A 680 7.68 -6.75 -23.63
N PRO A 681 8.96 -6.62 -24.03
CA PRO A 681 9.96 -7.65 -23.79
C PRO A 681 10.20 -7.90 -22.30
N ASP A 682 10.43 -9.16 -21.92
CA ASP A 682 10.79 -9.59 -20.56
C ASP A 682 9.80 -9.12 -19.47
N VAL A 683 8.53 -8.93 -19.85
CA VAL A 683 7.44 -8.56 -18.94
C VAL A 683 6.45 -9.72 -18.82
N PRO A 684 6.33 -10.34 -17.65
CA PRO A 684 5.37 -11.41 -17.45
C PRO A 684 3.98 -10.88 -17.14
N GLY A 685 2.94 -11.62 -17.56
CA GLY A 685 1.59 -11.40 -17.08
C GLY A 685 1.52 -11.53 -15.56
N ILE A 686 2.11 -12.59 -15.01
CA ILE A 686 2.24 -12.79 -13.56
C ILE A 686 3.71 -12.99 -13.19
N GLY A 687 4.28 -12.01 -12.50
CA GLY A 687 5.66 -12.01 -12.00
C GLY A 687 5.75 -12.32 -10.50
N VAL A 688 6.92 -12.80 -10.08
CA VAL A 688 7.22 -13.10 -8.67
C VAL A 688 8.65 -12.70 -8.33
N ASN A 689 8.93 -12.43 -7.05
CA ASN A 689 10.31 -12.27 -6.59
C ASN A 689 10.93 -13.58 -6.06
N TYR A 690 12.25 -13.55 -5.84
CA TYR A 690 13.04 -14.69 -5.39
C TYR A 690 12.70 -15.26 -4.00
N ARG A 691 11.85 -14.59 -3.20
CA ARG A 691 11.41 -15.05 -1.87
C ARG A 691 10.00 -15.65 -1.88
N THR A 692 9.21 -15.34 -2.91
CA THR A 692 7.83 -15.81 -3.07
C THR A 692 7.81 -17.34 -3.17
N ARG A 693 6.77 -17.96 -2.61
CA ARG A 693 6.61 -19.42 -2.51
C ARG A 693 5.16 -19.83 -2.40
N ASP A 694 4.86 -21.11 -2.54
CA ASP A 694 3.54 -21.69 -2.20
C ASP A 694 2.40 -20.99 -2.96
N MET A 695 2.43 -21.01 -4.29
CA MET A 695 1.47 -20.33 -5.16
C MET A 695 0.55 -21.32 -5.88
N THR A 696 -0.70 -20.95 -6.08
CA THR A 696 -1.61 -21.68 -6.98
C THR A 696 -2.20 -20.73 -8.01
N PHE A 697 -2.16 -21.12 -9.28
CA PHE A 697 -2.73 -20.36 -10.40
C PHE A 697 -3.81 -21.23 -11.04
N LYS A 698 -5.05 -20.74 -11.09
CA LYS A 698 -6.19 -21.48 -11.62
C LYS A 698 -6.85 -20.70 -12.74
N SER A 699 -6.98 -21.32 -13.92
CA SER A 699 -7.80 -20.81 -15.03
C SER A 699 -7.53 -19.34 -15.41
N VAL A 700 -6.30 -18.86 -15.24
CA VAL A 700 -5.90 -17.49 -15.59
C VAL A 700 -5.87 -17.33 -17.11
N THR A 701 -6.33 -16.19 -17.62
CA THR A 701 -6.21 -15.83 -19.04
C THR A 701 -5.12 -14.77 -19.19
N ILE A 702 -4.01 -15.10 -19.88
CA ILE A 702 -2.86 -14.21 -20.07
C ILE A 702 -2.54 -14.08 -21.55
N HIS A 703 -2.86 -12.92 -22.12
CA HIS A 703 -2.68 -12.66 -23.55
C HIS A 703 -1.73 -11.49 -23.79
N ASP A 704 -0.96 -11.59 -24.88
CA ASP A 704 -0.14 -10.52 -25.42
C ASP A 704 0.93 -9.95 -24.47
N PHE A 705 1.36 -10.76 -23.49
CA PHE A 705 2.63 -10.60 -22.77
C PHE A 705 3.74 -11.42 -23.44
N SER A 706 5.01 -11.02 -23.32
CA SER A 706 6.12 -11.87 -23.75
C SER A 706 6.15 -13.17 -22.93
N GLU A 707 5.86 -13.05 -21.64
CA GLU A 707 5.92 -14.12 -20.65
C GLU A 707 4.57 -14.28 -19.94
N GLY A 708 4.16 -15.51 -19.66
CA GLY A 708 2.92 -15.81 -18.94
C GLY A 708 3.12 -15.73 -17.43
N ILE A 709 3.40 -16.89 -16.82
CA ILE A 709 3.64 -17.04 -15.39
C ILE A 709 5.12 -17.31 -15.14
N ILE A 710 5.76 -16.48 -14.32
CA ILE A 710 7.03 -16.83 -13.67
C ILE A 710 6.72 -17.66 -12.43
N VAL A 711 7.11 -18.93 -12.44
CA VAL A 711 6.86 -19.84 -11.33
C VAL A 711 7.80 -19.51 -10.17
N PRO A 712 7.29 -19.42 -8.91
CA PRO A 712 8.13 -19.20 -7.74
C PRO A 712 9.37 -20.11 -7.67
N HIS A 713 10.48 -19.53 -7.22
CA HIS A 713 11.72 -20.27 -6.98
C HIS A 713 11.66 -21.18 -5.75
N ASN A 714 10.56 -21.17 -4.99
CA ASN A 714 10.50 -21.79 -3.67
C ASN A 714 9.15 -22.46 -3.42
N GLY A 715 9.15 -23.47 -2.55
CA GLY A 715 7.93 -24.12 -2.06
C GLY A 715 7.18 -24.95 -3.11
N LYS A 716 5.86 -25.03 -2.97
CA LYS A 716 4.98 -25.75 -3.91
C LYS A 716 4.27 -24.77 -4.85
N SER A 717 4.33 -25.00 -6.16
CA SER A 717 3.56 -24.24 -7.14
C SER A 717 2.62 -25.15 -7.92
N ILE A 718 1.35 -24.76 -8.04
CA ILE A 718 0.34 -25.47 -8.85
C ILE A 718 -0.15 -24.53 -9.95
N ILE A 719 -0.07 -24.98 -11.20
CA ILE A 719 -0.66 -24.31 -12.35
C ILE A 719 -1.77 -25.23 -12.87
N GLU A 720 -3.02 -24.81 -12.72
CA GLU A 720 -4.22 -25.57 -13.08
C GLU A 720 -4.97 -24.87 -14.22
N ASN A 721 -4.99 -25.48 -15.41
CA ASN A 721 -5.56 -24.91 -16.64
C ASN A 721 -4.92 -23.55 -17.01
N GLY A 722 -5.68 -22.69 -17.70
CA GLY A 722 -5.27 -21.35 -18.15
C GLY A 722 -5.31 -21.19 -19.68
N ASP A 723 -5.51 -19.96 -20.15
CA ASP A 723 -5.45 -19.60 -21.58
C ASP A 723 -4.29 -18.63 -21.83
N PHE A 724 -3.29 -19.09 -22.58
CA PHE A 724 -2.04 -18.37 -22.80
C PHE A 724 -1.84 -18.01 -24.26
N ARG A 725 -1.68 -16.71 -24.53
CA ARG A 725 -1.25 -16.15 -25.82
C ARG A 725 0.02 -15.34 -25.63
N THR A 726 1.09 -16.02 -25.25
CA THR A 726 2.41 -15.45 -24.91
C THR A 726 3.51 -16.09 -25.74
N LEU A 727 4.77 -15.62 -25.64
CA LEU A 727 5.90 -16.37 -26.20
C LEU A 727 6.19 -17.60 -25.33
N SER A 728 6.31 -17.38 -24.02
CA SER A 728 6.50 -18.45 -23.05
C SER A 728 5.38 -18.41 -22.02
N ALA A 729 4.60 -19.49 -21.89
CA ALA A 729 3.41 -19.49 -21.04
C ALA A 729 3.72 -19.76 -19.57
N ILE A 730 4.49 -20.81 -19.28
CA ILE A 730 4.90 -21.19 -17.93
C ILE A 730 6.41 -21.24 -17.89
N ILE A 731 7.03 -20.36 -17.10
CA ILE A 731 8.48 -20.23 -17.02
C ILE A 731 8.92 -20.73 -15.65
N VAL A 732 9.71 -21.79 -15.67
CA VAL A 732 10.23 -22.44 -14.47
C VAL A 732 11.73 -22.17 -14.43
N LEU A 733 12.12 -21.30 -13.51
CA LEU A 733 13.52 -21.00 -13.21
C LEU A 733 14.04 -21.91 -12.08
N ALA A 734 15.36 -22.00 -11.97
CA ALA A 734 16.05 -22.79 -10.96
C ALA A 734 15.55 -22.51 -9.53
N ALA A 735 15.31 -23.57 -8.75
CA ALA A 735 14.84 -23.45 -7.36
C ALA A 735 15.87 -22.79 -6.44
N PHE A 736 15.42 -21.93 -5.51
CA PHE A 736 16.29 -21.27 -4.52
C PHE A 736 16.23 -21.93 -3.14
N THR A 737 15.20 -22.75 -2.90
CA THR A 737 15.10 -23.62 -1.72
C THR A 737 15.11 -25.10 -2.10
N PRO A 738 15.62 -25.97 -1.21
CA PRO A 738 15.52 -27.42 -1.37
C PRO A 738 14.09 -27.91 -1.57
N ASN A 739 13.93 -29.01 -2.30
CA ASN A 739 12.67 -29.77 -2.40
C ASN A 739 11.49 -28.95 -2.94
N ARG A 740 11.75 -28.01 -3.86
CA ARG A 740 10.69 -27.30 -4.57
C ARG A 740 9.89 -28.29 -5.42
N SER A 741 8.58 -28.05 -5.55
CA SER A 741 7.72 -28.79 -6.46
C SER A 741 6.87 -27.88 -7.33
N VAL A 742 6.74 -28.24 -8.60
CA VAL A 742 5.89 -27.56 -9.58
C VAL A 742 4.98 -28.60 -10.23
N GLU A 743 3.68 -28.36 -10.17
CA GLU A 743 2.64 -29.23 -10.72
C GLU A 743 1.86 -28.45 -11.79
N ILE A 744 1.99 -28.87 -13.04
CA ILE A 744 1.20 -28.34 -14.17
C ILE A 744 0.10 -29.35 -14.47
N VAL A 745 -1.16 -28.99 -14.21
CA VAL A 745 -2.30 -29.92 -14.28
C VAL A 745 -3.45 -29.36 -15.10
N GLY A 746 -4.35 -30.26 -15.52
CA GLY A 746 -5.50 -29.89 -16.34
C GLY A 746 -5.13 -29.74 -17.80
N ASN A 747 -5.73 -28.78 -18.50
CA ASN A 747 -5.55 -28.61 -19.94
C ASN A 747 -5.34 -27.13 -20.30
N PRO A 748 -4.15 -26.57 -20.01
CA PRO A 748 -3.84 -25.21 -20.43
C PRO A 748 -3.89 -25.09 -21.96
N THR A 749 -4.48 -24.00 -22.47
CA THR A 749 -4.47 -23.67 -23.90
C THR A 749 -3.29 -22.74 -24.20
N PHE A 750 -2.62 -22.98 -25.34
CA PHE A 750 -1.46 -22.21 -25.77
C PHE A 750 -1.57 -21.85 -27.25
N ALA A 751 -1.53 -20.56 -27.53
CA ALA A 751 -1.62 -20.02 -28.88
C ALA A 751 -0.63 -18.87 -29.10
N SER A 752 -0.47 -18.46 -30.36
CA SER A 752 0.36 -17.29 -30.69
C SER A 752 -0.21 -16.02 -30.08
N PRO A 753 0.65 -15.08 -29.63
CA PRO A 753 0.23 -13.70 -29.42
C PRO A 753 -0.44 -13.14 -30.68
N ALA A 754 -1.40 -12.24 -30.51
CA ALA A 754 -2.10 -11.60 -31.62
C ALA A 754 -1.24 -10.50 -32.28
N GLY A 755 -0.32 -9.91 -31.51
CA GLY A 755 0.56 -8.85 -31.98
C GLY A 755 1.66 -9.32 -32.93
N ALA A 756 1.94 -8.50 -33.96
CA ALA A 756 2.98 -8.78 -34.95
C ALA A 756 4.40 -8.88 -34.35
N TRP A 757 4.63 -8.29 -33.17
CA TRP A 757 5.90 -8.32 -32.43
C TRP A 757 6.39 -9.74 -32.12
N ALA A 758 5.49 -10.72 -32.04
CA ALA A 758 5.82 -12.11 -31.74
C ALA A 758 6.26 -12.93 -32.97
N THR A 759 6.21 -12.35 -34.17
CA THR A 759 6.42 -13.10 -35.42
C THR A 759 7.85 -13.65 -35.52
N GLY A 760 7.98 -14.97 -35.69
CA GLY A 760 9.27 -15.64 -35.87
C GLY A 760 10.07 -15.88 -34.59
N LEU A 761 9.58 -15.43 -33.44
CA LEU A 761 10.20 -15.68 -32.15
C LEU A 761 9.90 -17.11 -31.65
N PRO A 762 10.83 -17.73 -30.89
CA PRO A 762 10.60 -19.04 -30.29
C PRO A 762 9.46 -18.98 -29.27
N ARG A 763 8.76 -20.09 -29.10
CA ARG A 763 7.57 -20.18 -28.25
C ARG A 763 7.51 -21.49 -27.49
N TYR A 764 7.15 -21.40 -26.21
CA TYR A 764 7.10 -22.53 -25.31
C TYR A 764 5.84 -22.46 -24.43
N LEU A 765 5.09 -23.56 -24.37
CA LEU A 765 4.10 -23.75 -23.32
C LEU A 765 4.80 -23.83 -21.96
N VAL A 766 5.91 -24.57 -21.88
CA VAL A 766 6.77 -24.62 -20.69
C VAL A 766 8.21 -24.30 -21.07
N GLU A 767 8.74 -23.24 -20.48
CA GLU A 767 10.15 -22.86 -20.58
C GLU A 767 10.88 -23.20 -19.29
N LEU A 768 11.87 -24.09 -19.37
CA LEU A 768 12.70 -24.48 -18.23
C LEU A 768 14.08 -23.84 -18.37
N ASP A 769 14.52 -23.14 -17.33
CA ASP A 769 15.88 -22.63 -17.22
C ASP A 769 16.49 -22.94 -15.85
N GLY A 770 17.38 -23.94 -15.83
CA GLY A 770 18.04 -24.42 -14.63
C GLY A 770 19.33 -23.68 -14.29
N THR A 771 19.60 -22.53 -14.92
CA THR A 771 20.83 -21.77 -14.67
C THR A 771 20.92 -21.35 -13.21
N SER A 772 22.00 -21.74 -12.54
CA SER A 772 22.21 -21.43 -11.13
C SER A 772 22.54 -19.95 -10.90
N SER A 773 21.98 -19.39 -9.83
CA SER A 773 22.35 -18.11 -9.27
C SER A 773 23.10 -18.33 -7.96
N PHE A 774 24.43 -18.48 -8.04
CA PHE A 774 25.30 -18.79 -6.90
C PHE A 774 25.24 -17.74 -5.77
N ILE A 775 24.83 -16.51 -6.08
CA ILE A 775 24.65 -15.43 -5.09
C ILE A 775 23.35 -15.57 -4.26
N HIS A 776 22.37 -16.33 -4.73
CA HIS A 776 21.04 -16.46 -4.09
C HIS A 776 20.71 -17.88 -3.65
N GLN A 777 21.41 -18.87 -4.19
CA GLN A 777 21.21 -20.28 -3.86
C GLN A 777 22.30 -20.76 -2.91
N THR A 778 21.92 -21.63 -1.97
CA THR A 778 22.91 -22.40 -1.21
C THR A 778 23.35 -23.63 -2.01
N GLU A 779 24.58 -24.12 -1.78
CA GLU A 779 25.06 -25.40 -2.33
C GLU A 779 24.00 -26.51 -2.18
N TYR A 780 23.41 -26.61 -0.98
CA TYR A 780 22.37 -27.59 -0.67
C TYR A 780 21.11 -27.40 -1.52
N ALA A 781 20.65 -26.17 -1.75
CA ALA A 781 19.49 -25.90 -2.59
C ALA A 781 19.73 -26.30 -4.05
N ILE A 782 20.92 -26.03 -4.59
CA ILE A 782 21.24 -26.29 -6.01
C ILE A 782 21.20 -27.79 -6.33
N VAL A 783 21.68 -28.64 -5.41
CA VAL A 783 21.74 -30.10 -5.61
C VAL A 783 20.57 -30.85 -4.97
N SER A 784 19.61 -30.15 -4.36
CA SER A 784 18.40 -30.75 -3.83
C SER A 784 17.39 -31.01 -4.95
N SER A 785 16.45 -31.92 -4.67
CA SER A 785 15.36 -32.23 -5.60
C SER A 785 14.56 -30.97 -5.96
N ASP A 786 14.37 -30.74 -7.25
CA ASP A 786 13.42 -29.78 -7.80
C ASP A 786 12.50 -30.53 -8.76
N ARG A 787 11.29 -30.84 -8.29
CA ARG A 787 10.39 -31.77 -8.97
C ARG A 787 9.36 -31.02 -9.80
N ILE A 788 9.50 -31.08 -11.11
CA ILE A 788 8.60 -30.42 -12.06
C ILE A 788 7.81 -31.50 -12.79
N THR A 789 6.48 -31.50 -12.62
CA THR A 789 5.60 -32.49 -13.23
C THR A 789 4.51 -31.84 -14.05
N MET A 790 4.08 -32.53 -15.10
CA MET A 790 3.00 -32.11 -15.96
C MET A 790 2.03 -33.27 -16.15
N ASN A 791 0.74 -33.04 -15.92
CA ASN A 791 -0.32 -34.02 -16.10
C ASN A 791 -1.48 -33.39 -16.88
N THR A 792 -1.44 -33.54 -18.20
CA THR A 792 -2.47 -33.06 -19.11
C THR A 792 -3.05 -34.20 -19.93
N SER A 793 -4.22 -33.99 -20.55
CA SER A 793 -4.79 -34.98 -21.48
C SER A 793 -3.87 -35.31 -22.66
N SER A 794 -2.99 -34.37 -23.05
CA SER A 794 -2.07 -34.54 -24.17
C SER A 794 -0.74 -35.20 -23.82
N THR A 795 -0.29 -35.05 -22.56
CA THR A 795 1.03 -35.53 -22.11
C THR A 795 0.94 -36.79 -21.24
N GLY A 796 -0.20 -37.05 -20.58
CA GLY A 796 -0.22 -37.94 -19.43
C GLY A 796 0.61 -37.36 -18.27
N LEU A 797 0.93 -38.19 -17.27
CA LEU A 797 1.78 -37.81 -16.15
C LEU A 797 3.26 -37.94 -16.54
N VAL A 798 3.93 -36.80 -16.71
CA VAL A 798 5.35 -36.73 -17.07
C VAL A 798 6.14 -35.90 -16.05
N GLN A 799 7.45 -36.12 -16.00
CA GLN A 799 8.40 -35.26 -15.31
C GLN A 799 9.23 -34.46 -16.33
N LEU A 800 9.43 -33.17 -16.03
CA LEU A 800 10.19 -32.26 -16.86
C LEU A 800 11.58 -32.02 -16.25
N PHE A 801 12.59 -31.89 -17.11
CA PHE A 801 13.99 -31.69 -16.71
C PHE A 801 14.56 -30.46 -17.43
N TYR A 802 15.31 -29.66 -16.68
CA TYR A 802 16.04 -28.54 -17.25
C TYR A 802 17.05 -29.01 -18.32
N PRO A 803 17.30 -28.22 -19.37
CA PRO A 803 18.42 -28.48 -20.28
C PRO A 803 19.76 -28.65 -19.53
N GLN A 804 19.95 -27.91 -18.43
CA GLN A 804 21.13 -27.95 -17.59
C GLN A 804 21.25 -29.21 -16.71
N GLN A 805 20.25 -30.11 -16.70
CA GLN A 805 20.34 -31.42 -16.05
C GLN A 805 20.87 -32.52 -16.98
N ASP A 806 21.26 -32.19 -18.21
CA ASP A 806 21.87 -33.16 -19.12
C ASP A 806 23.12 -33.79 -18.49
N ALA A 807 23.34 -35.08 -18.76
CA ALA A 807 24.44 -35.86 -18.21
C ALA A 807 25.82 -35.23 -18.48
N ASN A 808 25.99 -34.55 -19.62
CA ASN A 808 27.25 -33.93 -20.03
C ASN A 808 27.35 -32.44 -19.68
N TYR A 809 26.29 -31.85 -19.13
CA TYR A 809 26.32 -30.45 -18.70
C TYR A 809 27.23 -30.29 -17.46
N ILE A 810 27.99 -29.21 -17.42
CA ILE A 810 28.85 -28.85 -16.27
C ILE A 810 28.11 -27.79 -15.45
N PRO A 811 27.43 -28.15 -14.34
CA PRO A 811 26.66 -27.21 -13.54
C PRO A 811 27.51 -26.25 -12.70
N PHE A 812 28.77 -26.60 -12.43
CA PHE A 812 29.66 -25.81 -11.58
C PHE A 812 30.97 -25.43 -12.30
N PRO A 813 30.94 -24.56 -13.33
CA PRO A 813 32.19 -24.04 -13.91
C PRO A 813 33.01 -23.31 -12.85
N ALA A 814 34.31 -23.60 -12.74
CA ALA A 814 35.16 -23.00 -11.70
C ALA A 814 35.22 -21.47 -11.75
N ALA A 815 35.04 -20.88 -12.95
CA ALA A 815 35.03 -19.43 -13.14
C ALA A 815 33.86 -18.74 -12.42
N ASP A 816 32.73 -19.43 -12.28
CA ASP A 816 31.47 -18.85 -11.80
C ASP A 816 31.07 -19.39 -10.42
N ALA A 817 31.36 -20.68 -10.15
CA ALA A 817 30.92 -21.40 -8.95
C ALA A 817 31.98 -21.47 -7.84
N GLY A 818 33.23 -21.07 -8.11
CA GLY A 818 34.33 -21.12 -7.15
C GLY A 818 34.01 -20.32 -5.87
N GLY A 819 34.11 -20.97 -4.72
CA GLY A 819 33.79 -20.37 -3.41
C GLY A 819 32.29 -20.40 -3.02
N TYR A 820 31.41 -20.83 -3.91
CA TYR A 820 29.98 -21.02 -3.63
C TYR A 820 29.58 -22.50 -3.44
N VAL A 821 30.34 -23.41 -4.07
CA VAL A 821 30.20 -24.86 -3.92
C VAL A 821 31.55 -25.48 -3.58
N ARG A 822 31.57 -26.79 -3.29
CA ARG A 822 32.81 -27.50 -2.97
C ARG A 822 33.77 -27.52 -4.16
N ASP A 823 35.05 -27.29 -3.90
CA ASP A 823 36.11 -27.30 -4.93
C ASP A 823 36.17 -28.62 -5.70
N GLU A 824 35.88 -29.73 -5.04
CA GLU A 824 35.84 -31.08 -5.62
C GLU A 824 34.69 -31.28 -6.63
N TRP A 825 33.70 -30.38 -6.68
CA TRP A 825 32.59 -30.42 -7.64
C TRP A 825 32.86 -29.60 -8.90
N LEU A 826 33.89 -28.75 -8.89
CA LEU A 826 34.13 -27.79 -9.96
C LEU A 826 34.54 -28.48 -11.27
N ASN A 827 33.98 -27.99 -12.38
CA ASN A 827 34.20 -28.47 -13.74
C ASN A 827 33.84 -29.94 -14.00
N LEU A 828 33.08 -30.57 -13.10
CA LEU A 828 32.52 -31.90 -13.32
C LEU A 828 31.19 -31.82 -14.04
N THR A 829 30.93 -32.80 -14.91
CA THR A 829 29.61 -32.99 -15.53
C THR A 829 28.60 -33.53 -14.51
N ASN A 830 27.30 -33.35 -14.75
CA ASN A 830 26.25 -33.95 -13.91
C ASN A 830 26.43 -35.48 -13.73
N ALA A 831 26.85 -36.21 -14.78
CA ALA A 831 27.10 -37.65 -14.69
C ALA A 831 28.26 -37.99 -13.74
N GLN A 832 29.35 -37.22 -13.80
CA GLN A 832 30.49 -37.38 -12.89
C GLN A 832 30.11 -37.03 -11.45
N LEU A 833 29.42 -35.90 -11.24
CA LEU A 833 28.93 -35.50 -9.92
C LEU A 833 28.04 -36.59 -9.31
N TRP A 834 27.14 -37.15 -10.11
CA TRP A 834 26.22 -38.19 -9.66
C TRP A 834 26.96 -39.47 -9.29
N GLN A 835 27.92 -39.89 -10.11
CA GLN A 835 28.71 -41.09 -9.88
C GLN A 835 29.62 -40.97 -8.66
N ASP A 836 30.32 -39.84 -8.52
CA ASP A 836 31.41 -39.68 -7.56
C ASP A 836 30.90 -39.17 -6.20
N PHE A 837 29.82 -38.40 -6.18
CA PHE A 837 29.31 -37.71 -4.98
C PHE A 837 27.82 -37.95 -4.69
N GLY A 838 27.08 -38.60 -5.60
CA GLY A 838 25.63 -38.84 -5.42
C GLY A 838 24.79 -37.57 -5.48
N VAL A 839 25.29 -36.50 -6.11
CA VAL A 839 24.60 -35.22 -6.28
C VAL A 839 24.57 -34.82 -7.76
N ALA A 840 23.55 -34.07 -8.16
CA ALA A 840 23.45 -33.48 -9.49
C ALA A 840 22.63 -32.19 -9.38
N LEU A 841 22.69 -31.33 -10.40
CA LEU A 841 21.82 -30.16 -10.48
C LEU A 841 20.34 -30.58 -10.32
N ALA A 842 19.58 -29.85 -9.48
CA ALA A 842 18.17 -30.14 -9.22
C ALA A 842 17.90 -31.58 -8.72
N GLY A 843 18.91 -32.20 -8.09
CA GLY A 843 18.81 -33.47 -7.36
C GLY A 843 18.86 -34.73 -8.21
N GLN A 844 19.01 -34.64 -9.53
CA GLN A 844 19.02 -35.79 -10.43
C GLN A 844 19.58 -35.45 -11.81
N VAL A 845 20.17 -36.46 -12.46
CA VAL A 845 20.57 -36.39 -13.87
C VAL A 845 19.36 -36.71 -14.75
N THR A 846 19.24 -36.04 -15.89
CA THR A 846 18.19 -36.33 -16.87
C THR A 846 18.23 -37.81 -17.29
N PRO A 847 17.10 -38.56 -17.21
CA PRO A 847 17.06 -39.95 -17.63
C PRO A 847 17.43 -40.12 -19.11
N ALA A 848 18.16 -41.20 -19.44
CA ALA A 848 18.65 -41.43 -20.80
C ALA A 848 17.55 -41.63 -21.86
N ASN A 849 16.34 -42.00 -21.43
CA ASN A 849 15.15 -42.16 -22.27
C ASN A 849 14.20 -40.94 -22.20
N ALA A 850 14.60 -39.84 -21.57
CA ALA A 850 13.88 -38.57 -21.68
C ALA A 850 13.98 -38.04 -23.13
N VAL A 851 12.91 -37.42 -23.63
CA VAL A 851 12.79 -36.96 -25.01
C VAL A 851 12.50 -35.47 -25.08
N THR A 852 12.83 -34.83 -26.20
CA THR A 852 12.40 -33.46 -26.48
C THR A 852 10.95 -33.46 -26.98
N GLN A 853 10.19 -32.43 -26.62
CA GLN A 853 8.81 -32.28 -27.04
C GLN A 853 8.55 -30.87 -27.60
N PRO A 854 7.87 -30.73 -28.75
CA PRO A 854 7.49 -29.42 -29.26
C PRO A 854 6.71 -28.60 -28.22
N GLY A 855 7.10 -27.33 -28.06
CA GLY A 855 6.50 -26.42 -27.08
C GLY A 855 7.05 -26.56 -25.66
N ILE A 856 8.00 -27.45 -25.39
CA ILE A 856 8.70 -27.54 -24.10
C ILE A 856 10.20 -27.27 -24.33
N LYS A 857 10.74 -26.26 -23.64
CA LYS A 857 12.20 -26.00 -23.62
C LYS A 857 12.81 -26.84 -22.50
N GLY A 858 13.11 -28.10 -22.81
CA GLY A 858 13.66 -29.06 -21.86
C GLY A 858 13.44 -30.50 -22.31
N SER A 859 13.65 -31.44 -21.38
CA SER A 859 13.46 -32.87 -21.62
C SER A 859 12.26 -33.40 -20.83
N VAL A 860 11.54 -34.36 -21.42
CA VAL A 860 10.31 -34.95 -20.87
C VAL A 860 10.56 -36.44 -20.62
N PHE A 861 10.24 -36.91 -19.42
CA PHE A 861 10.29 -38.32 -19.04
C PHE A 861 8.91 -38.80 -18.63
N ASP A 862 8.45 -39.89 -19.23
CA ASP A 862 7.16 -40.52 -18.90
C ASP A 862 7.24 -41.23 -17.55
N LEU A 863 6.30 -40.92 -16.65
CA LEU A 863 6.16 -41.59 -15.35
C LEU A 863 5.11 -42.72 -15.38
N GLY A 864 4.42 -42.90 -16.51
CA GLY A 864 3.33 -43.86 -16.74
C GLY A 864 3.74 -45.18 -17.38
#